data_AF-Q54Y11-F1
#
_entry.id   AF-Q54Y11-F1
#
_cell.length_a   1.000
_cell.length_b   1.000
_cell.length_c   1.000
_cell.angle_alpha   90.00
_cell.angle_beta   90.00
_cell.angle_gamma   90.00
#
_symmetry.space_group_name_H-M   'P 1'
#
loop_
_entity.id
_entity.type
_entity.pdbx_description
1 polymer ?
#
loop_
_entity_poly.entity_id
_entity_poly.type
_entity_poly.pdbx_seq_one_letter_code
_entity_poly.pdbx_strand_id
1 'polypeptide(L)'
;MNTTLLFNNLSSLVSFVYNISSKPEIPIKLWAAIDENLNKVLFELQHSNNQDIGKKEKLPSKIPTNNLTPDDLESLEINDEDEDDDQDDQYEREYHNEDNHYIKTQQKNQDILLMINRYNEKFQYFSKVLNDLTNININETNNNNNNNNYSLNEFKIKLKYSLLMIEILLEIVKSNPIDFQISLNDQKTIKSSLDLLIGWIISPCFSKGIGVPMGKRVSSSSLVIEQIFNNNHGDGGDASKIYRDNEKYCCFQLNHFISTLIEIRKLNTDLNSIIASRYLSDLFASLLQLINLKSSPLTLNEKQLVAKELDSLLFGIYPELVFESLMLLLSGGGSGGGDDQPIWLTKCIGIMLSKCLMRPQSIKIILYTILSNSSYGKTSNKSLGNIVKLITTVPSTMKVDEYYSKISPQIIDLLHQRDRDSKGKILETVLSIIETMLNNQPHLTIKYIIDPILNPFLSFQQHTNITTTSNNNNNNNNNNNNNNNNNNNNNNNNNNNDDETTSKDNIIIKEVDLFFSIEDIHKLISKLSLNQIFLNSISKIIPTLFQLYCFVSKSISSLKISCKEILSSFFKFSNDSVLQLKNLIFTNKKNKELDNQISTNNNNNNNNNNNNNNNNNNINNNSDKINKEQHQIKQQLNHHF
;
A
#
# COMPACT_ATOMS: atom_id res chain seq x y z
N MET A 1 30.75 -0.99 -20.88
CA MET A 1 30.92 0.47 -20.92
C MET A 1 31.69 0.94 -19.67
N ASN A 2 32.36 2.10 -19.65
CA ASN A 2 32.95 2.61 -18.39
C ASN A 2 31.88 3.38 -17.61
N THR A 3 31.11 2.67 -16.79
CA THR A 3 30.04 3.24 -15.94
C THR A 3 30.56 4.44 -15.11
N THR A 4 31.83 4.42 -14.70
CA THR A 4 32.51 5.52 -14.02
C THR A 4 32.59 6.79 -14.87
N LEU A 5 32.86 6.67 -16.17
CA LEU A 5 32.86 7.82 -17.10
C LEU A 5 31.47 8.46 -17.19
N LEU A 6 30.40 7.65 -17.28
CA LEU A 6 29.04 8.17 -17.32
C LEU A 6 28.65 8.87 -16.01
N PHE A 7 29.00 8.29 -14.85
CA PHE A 7 28.76 8.94 -13.56
C PHE A 7 29.57 10.22 -13.39
N ASN A 8 30.83 10.26 -13.83
CA ASN A 8 31.65 11.47 -13.80
C ASN A 8 31.03 12.59 -14.64
N ASN A 9 30.54 12.26 -15.84
CA ASN A 9 29.87 13.23 -16.70
C ASN A 9 28.53 13.70 -16.13
N LEU A 10 27.72 12.78 -15.58
CA LEU A 10 26.48 13.13 -14.89
C LEU A 10 26.73 14.03 -13.69
N SER A 11 27.76 13.71 -12.90
CA SER A 11 28.18 14.49 -11.73
C SER A 11 28.68 15.89 -12.13
N SER A 12 29.46 15.99 -13.20
CA SER A 12 29.92 17.26 -13.78
C SER A 12 28.74 18.15 -14.17
N LEU A 13 27.74 17.57 -14.86
CA LEU A 13 26.53 18.28 -15.22
C LEU A 13 25.80 18.79 -13.97
N VAL A 14 25.37 17.87 -13.10
CA VAL A 14 24.59 18.20 -11.90
C VAL A 14 25.30 19.23 -11.02
N SER A 15 26.58 18.99 -10.69
CA SER A 15 27.35 19.84 -9.80
C SER A 15 27.49 21.26 -10.36
N PHE A 16 27.65 21.41 -11.67
CA PHE A 16 27.75 22.73 -12.31
C PHE A 16 26.49 23.57 -12.11
N VAL A 17 25.31 22.98 -12.32
CA VAL A 17 24.02 23.67 -12.14
C VAL A 17 23.82 24.05 -10.68
N TYR A 18 24.07 23.12 -9.75
CA TYR A 18 23.91 23.39 -8.32
C TYR A 18 24.91 24.44 -7.81
N ASN A 19 26.15 24.44 -8.30
CA ASN A 19 27.15 25.46 -7.96
C ASN A 19 26.73 26.85 -8.44
N ILE A 20 26.20 26.96 -9.66
CA ILE A 20 25.71 28.23 -10.21
C ILE A 20 24.45 28.70 -9.49
N SER A 21 23.58 27.77 -9.10
CA SER A 21 22.30 28.05 -8.43
C SER A 21 22.44 28.41 -6.95
N SER A 22 23.66 28.40 -6.39
CA SER A 22 23.93 28.94 -5.06
C SER A 22 23.67 30.45 -4.95
N LYS A 23 23.46 31.13 -6.08
CA LYS A 23 22.99 32.51 -6.17
C LYS A 23 21.46 32.50 -6.40
N PRO A 24 20.70 33.44 -5.80
CA PRO A 24 19.23 33.39 -5.68
C PRO A 24 18.47 33.25 -7.01
N GLU A 25 19.15 33.49 -8.14
CA GLU A 25 18.67 33.25 -9.50
C GLU A 25 19.87 32.79 -10.34
N ILE A 26 19.66 31.91 -11.33
CA ILE A 26 20.64 31.71 -12.40
C ILE A 26 20.54 32.95 -13.30
N PRO A 27 21.48 33.92 -13.22
CA PRO A 27 21.39 35.13 -14.01
C PRO A 27 21.43 34.77 -15.50
N ILE A 28 20.75 35.56 -16.33
CA ILE A 28 20.67 35.43 -17.79
C ILE A 28 22.02 35.05 -18.44
N LYS A 29 23.11 35.69 -17.98
CA LYS A 29 24.46 35.48 -18.49
C LYS A 29 25.03 34.08 -18.22
N LEU A 30 24.54 33.36 -17.20
CA LEU A 30 25.02 32.04 -16.83
C LEU A 30 24.37 30.90 -17.62
N TRP A 31 23.25 31.14 -18.33
CA TRP A 31 22.70 30.13 -19.25
C TRP A 31 23.65 29.81 -20.40
N ALA A 32 24.40 30.80 -20.90
CA ALA A 32 25.46 30.56 -21.87
C ALA A 32 26.57 29.65 -21.32
N ALA A 33 26.93 29.81 -20.04
CA ALA A 33 27.91 28.93 -19.38
C ALA A 33 27.37 27.51 -19.17
N ILE A 34 26.06 27.35 -18.93
CA ILE A 34 25.40 26.02 -18.87
C ILE A 34 25.44 25.32 -20.23
N ASP A 35 25.16 26.03 -21.32
CA ASP A 35 25.26 25.47 -22.68
C ASP A 35 26.72 25.12 -23.03
N GLU A 36 27.69 25.96 -22.65
CA GLU A 36 29.12 25.66 -22.82
C GLU A 36 29.56 24.41 -22.05
N ASN A 37 29.16 24.28 -20.77
CA ASN A 37 29.45 23.09 -19.98
C ASN A 37 28.82 21.82 -20.59
N LEU A 38 27.59 21.92 -21.10
CA LEU A 38 26.94 20.82 -21.81
C LEU A 38 27.73 20.40 -23.05
N ASN A 39 28.15 21.37 -23.87
CA ASN A 39 28.93 21.10 -25.07
C ASN A 39 30.29 20.47 -24.74
N LYS A 40 30.92 20.89 -23.64
CA LYS A 40 32.15 20.29 -23.13
C LYS A 40 31.95 18.83 -22.73
N VAL A 41 30.91 18.53 -21.95
CA VAL A 41 30.60 17.15 -21.54
C VAL A 41 30.26 16.27 -22.75
N LEU A 42 29.50 16.80 -23.72
CA LEU A 42 29.20 16.08 -24.96
C LEU A 42 30.47 15.78 -25.76
N PHE A 43 31.39 16.75 -25.84
CA PHE A 43 32.69 16.57 -26.49
C PHE A 43 33.54 15.51 -25.78
N GLU A 44 33.59 15.52 -24.45
CA GLU A 44 34.29 14.52 -23.63
C GLU A 44 33.74 13.11 -23.88
N LEU A 45 32.40 12.95 -23.89
CA LEU A 45 31.75 11.68 -24.22
C LEU A 45 32.08 11.20 -25.64
N GLN A 46 32.14 12.09 -26.63
CA GLN A 46 32.50 11.74 -28.01
C GLN A 46 33.97 11.31 -28.16
N HIS A 47 34.89 11.91 -27.38
CA HIS A 47 36.34 11.78 -27.57
C HIS A 47 37.03 10.95 -26.48
N SER A 48 36.28 10.23 -25.65
CA SER A 48 36.80 9.37 -24.57
C SER A 48 37.73 8.24 -25.04
N ASN A 49 38.03 8.16 -26.35
CA ASN A 49 38.92 7.20 -26.99
C ASN A 49 40.42 7.54 -26.99
N ASN A 50 40.80 8.80 -26.75
CA ASN A 50 42.17 9.23 -27.14
C ASN A 50 43.19 9.32 -25.99
N GLN A 51 42.83 9.06 -24.73
CA GLN A 51 43.78 9.24 -23.62
C GLN A 51 44.41 7.98 -23.03
N ASP A 52 43.96 6.76 -23.37
CA ASP A 52 44.60 5.53 -22.88
C ASP A 52 45.63 4.91 -23.85
N ILE A 53 45.95 5.60 -24.95
CA ILE A 53 47.06 5.21 -25.83
C ILE A 53 48.16 6.27 -25.69
N GLY A 54 48.97 6.08 -24.64
CA GLY A 54 50.34 6.58 -24.51
C GLY A 54 50.62 7.97 -25.04
N LYS A 55 50.44 9.00 -24.20
CA LYS A 55 51.37 10.14 -24.09
C LYS A 55 51.00 11.01 -22.89
N LYS A 56 51.91 11.02 -21.92
CA LYS A 56 52.01 12.04 -20.88
C LYS A 56 52.20 13.41 -21.56
N GLU A 57 51.12 14.12 -21.85
CA GLU A 57 51.19 15.55 -22.14
C GLU A 57 50.43 16.35 -21.09
N LYS A 58 51.15 17.31 -20.52
CA LYS A 58 50.83 18.10 -19.35
C LYS A 58 49.53 18.87 -19.54
N LEU A 59 48.46 18.47 -18.85
CA LEU A 59 47.31 19.35 -18.62
C LEU A 59 47.73 20.56 -17.77
N PRO A 60 47.23 21.77 -18.11
CA PRO A 60 47.61 22.99 -17.40
C PRO A 60 46.99 23.02 -16.00
N SER A 61 47.89 23.11 -15.03
CA SER A 61 47.57 23.34 -13.63
C SER A 61 47.00 24.75 -13.42
N LYS A 62 45.82 24.81 -12.80
CA LYS A 62 45.46 25.69 -11.67
C LYS A 62 43.94 25.82 -11.56
N ILE A 63 43.34 24.97 -10.74
CA ILE A 63 42.10 25.27 -10.04
C ILE A 63 42.53 25.82 -8.67
N PRO A 64 42.29 27.09 -8.34
CA PRO A 64 42.62 27.62 -7.03
C PRO A 64 41.42 27.52 -6.09
N THR A 65 41.70 27.03 -4.88
CA THR A 65 41.19 27.39 -3.53
C THR A 65 41.05 26.11 -2.69
N ASN A 66 42.11 25.69 -1.99
CA ASN A 66 42.54 26.10 -0.64
C ASN A 66 41.62 25.63 0.51
N ASN A 67 42.16 24.65 1.24
CA ASN A 67 42.29 24.53 2.70
C ASN A 67 41.06 24.31 3.60
N LEU A 68 40.87 23.05 3.99
CA LEU A 68 40.42 22.55 5.31
C LEU A 68 41.01 21.12 5.45
N THR A 69 41.43 20.55 6.58
CA THR A 69 41.70 20.92 7.99
C THR A 69 42.42 19.69 8.60
N PRO A 70 43.03 19.83 9.79
CA PRO A 70 44.17 19.05 10.25
C PRO A 70 43.77 17.76 10.96
N ASP A 71 44.81 16.96 11.19
CA ASP A 71 44.84 15.67 11.84
C ASP A 71 44.56 14.50 10.88
N ASP A 72 45.66 13.97 10.36
CA ASP A 72 46.22 12.83 11.08
C ASP A 72 45.15 11.78 11.41
N LEU A 73 44.52 11.28 10.34
CA LEU A 73 44.32 9.84 10.18
C LEU A 73 45.68 9.12 10.05
N GLU A 74 46.68 9.55 10.83
CA GLU A 74 47.82 8.75 11.21
C GLU A 74 47.21 7.44 11.69
N SER A 75 47.36 6.46 10.80
CA SER A 75 47.88 5.15 11.12
C SER A 75 47.18 4.49 12.32
N LEU A 76 46.58 3.34 12.06
CA LEU A 76 47.28 2.10 12.35
C LEU A 76 46.37 0.92 12.07
N GLU A 77 47.00 -0.09 11.46
CA GLU A 77 46.78 -1.51 11.72
C GLU A 77 45.45 -2.06 11.17
N ILE A 78 45.46 -3.14 10.41
CA ILE A 78 45.96 -4.46 10.80
C ILE A 78 46.48 -5.14 9.53
N ASN A 79 47.79 -5.41 9.51
CA ASN A 79 48.35 -6.55 8.77
C ASN A 79 47.94 -7.81 9.53
N ASP A 80 47.65 -8.89 8.80
CA ASP A 80 47.97 -10.29 9.15
C ASP A 80 47.14 -11.19 8.23
N GLU A 81 47.66 -11.47 7.03
CA GLU A 81 47.28 -12.66 6.27
C GLU A 81 48.58 -13.36 5.84
N ASP A 82 48.98 -14.29 6.69
CA ASP A 82 49.99 -15.31 6.43
C ASP A 82 49.45 -16.39 5.49
N GLU A 83 50.40 -17.19 5.00
CA GLU A 83 50.29 -18.55 4.45
C GLU A 83 50.01 -18.67 2.94
N ASP A 84 51.13 -18.65 2.20
CA ASP A 84 51.72 -19.86 1.58
C ASP A 84 50.73 -20.88 1.01
N ASP A 85 50.77 -21.09 -0.30
CA ASP A 85 51.36 -22.33 -0.83
C ASP A 85 51.38 -22.33 -2.36
N ASP A 86 52.51 -22.85 -2.85
CA ASP A 86 52.92 -23.09 -4.21
C ASP A 86 51.88 -23.81 -5.07
N GLN A 87 51.76 -23.41 -6.34
CA GLN A 87 51.95 -24.36 -7.45
C GLN A 87 52.03 -23.68 -8.82
N ASP A 88 53.16 -23.97 -9.45
CA ASP A 88 53.56 -23.70 -10.81
C ASP A 88 52.59 -24.23 -11.88
N ASP A 89 52.84 -23.78 -13.11
CA ASP A 89 52.43 -24.36 -14.40
C ASP A 89 51.05 -24.01 -14.99
N GLN A 90 50.85 -22.75 -15.42
CA GLN A 90 50.02 -22.44 -16.61
C GLN A 90 50.60 -21.31 -17.48
N TYR A 91 51.84 -21.46 -17.95
CA TYR A 91 52.34 -20.71 -19.11
C TYR A 91 51.81 -21.35 -20.41
N GLU A 92 50.54 -21.09 -20.79
CA GLU A 92 50.10 -21.27 -22.20
C GLU A 92 48.69 -20.73 -22.54
N ARG A 93 48.21 -19.64 -21.90
CA ARG A 93 46.90 -19.03 -22.26
C ARG A 93 46.86 -17.52 -22.53
N GLU A 94 47.97 -16.87 -22.87
CA GLU A 94 47.96 -15.41 -23.18
C GLU A 94 47.68 -15.02 -24.64
N TYR A 95 47.77 -15.92 -25.63
CA TYR A 95 47.57 -15.52 -27.05
C TYR A 95 46.11 -15.41 -27.54
N HIS A 96 45.11 -15.61 -26.68
CA HIS A 96 43.69 -15.44 -27.05
C HIS A 96 42.94 -14.35 -26.25
N ASN A 97 43.63 -13.53 -25.46
CA ASN A 97 43.00 -12.42 -24.74
C ASN A 97 43.13 -11.05 -25.44
N GLU A 98 44.14 -10.81 -26.29
CA GLU A 98 44.32 -9.50 -26.94
C GLU A 98 43.22 -9.19 -27.97
N ASP A 99 42.84 -10.16 -28.80
CA ASP A 99 41.74 -9.98 -29.77
C ASP A 99 40.39 -9.74 -29.07
N ASN A 100 40.16 -10.39 -27.92
CA ASN A 100 38.96 -10.17 -27.12
C ASN A 100 38.93 -8.77 -26.47
N HIS A 101 40.08 -8.24 -26.07
CA HIS A 101 40.16 -6.89 -25.49
C HIS A 101 39.94 -5.81 -26.56
N TYR A 102 40.50 -5.99 -27.76
CA TYR A 102 40.31 -5.06 -28.88
C TYR A 102 38.85 -5.01 -29.34
N ILE A 103 38.21 -6.17 -29.52
CA ILE A 103 36.80 -6.26 -29.91
C ILE A 103 35.90 -5.63 -28.84
N LYS A 104 36.16 -5.88 -27.55
CA LYS A 104 35.41 -5.25 -26.45
C LYS A 104 35.54 -3.73 -26.45
N THR A 105 36.71 -3.16 -26.75
CA THR A 105 36.89 -1.70 -26.79
C THR A 105 36.19 -1.06 -27.98
N GLN A 106 36.20 -1.69 -29.17
CA GLN A 106 35.43 -1.18 -30.32
C GLN A 106 33.92 -1.20 -30.06
N GLN A 107 33.39 -2.28 -29.50
CA GLN A 107 31.96 -2.37 -29.13
C GLN A 107 31.57 -1.30 -28.10
N LYS A 108 32.40 -1.08 -27.06
CA LYS A 108 32.15 -0.07 -26.00
C LYS A 108 31.99 1.37 -26.54
N ASN A 109 32.69 1.73 -27.61
CA ASN A 109 32.59 3.06 -28.24
C ASN A 109 31.33 3.22 -29.08
N GLN A 110 30.87 2.13 -29.66
CA GLN A 110 29.66 2.12 -30.48
C GLN A 110 28.44 2.47 -29.63
N ASP A 111 28.36 1.98 -28.39
CA ASP A 111 27.23 2.27 -27.48
C ASP A 111 27.16 3.75 -27.07
N ILE A 112 28.30 4.38 -26.73
CA ILE A 112 28.36 5.83 -26.42
C ILE A 112 27.90 6.64 -27.64
N LEU A 113 28.43 6.31 -28.82
CA LEU A 113 28.08 7.01 -30.05
C LEU A 113 26.58 6.85 -30.38
N LEU A 114 26.04 5.65 -30.19
CA LEU A 114 24.61 5.38 -30.35
C LEU A 114 23.77 6.19 -29.36
N MET A 115 24.17 6.27 -28.08
CA MET A 115 23.50 7.10 -27.09
C MET A 115 23.51 8.59 -27.48
N ILE A 116 24.64 9.11 -27.96
CA ILE A 116 24.75 10.49 -28.44
C ILE A 116 23.88 10.73 -29.68
N ASN A 117 23.79 9.76 -30.58
CA ASN A 117 22.90 9.85 -31.74
C ASN A 117 21.43 9.89 -31.30
N ARG A 118 21.01 9.01 -30.38
CA ARG A 118 19.65 9.04 -29.81
C ARG A 118 19.34 10.39 -29.15
N TYR A 119 20.29 10.93 -28.38
CA TYR A 119 20.19 12.26 -27.79
C TYR A 119 19.98 13.34 -28.87
N ASN A 120 20.83 13.36 -29.90
CA ASN A 120 20.78 14.36 -30.97
C ASN A 120 19.48 14.27 -31.77
N GLU A 121 19.02 13.07 -32.13
CA GLU A 121 17.76 12.84 -32.82
C GLU A 121 16.57 13.35 -32.00
N LYS A 122 16.52 12.99 -30.70
CA LYS A 122 15.48 13.46 -29.79
C LYS A 122 15.50 14.98 -29.66
N PHE A 123 16.67 15.58 -29.45
CA PHE A 123 16.79 17.03 -29.33
C PHE A 123 16.38 17.75 -30.63
N GLN A 124 16.82 17.27 -31.78
CA GLN A 124 16.40 17.81 -33.08
C GLN A 124 14.88 17.73 -33.26
N TYR A 125 14.28 16.60 -32.89
CA TYR A 125 12.83 16.42 -32.94
C TYR A 125 12.11 17.44 -32.03
N PHE A 126 12.45 17.50 -30.75
CA PHE A 126 11.82 18.45 -29.81
C PHE A 126 12.06 19.90 -30.22
N SER A 127 13.28 20.25 -30.64
CA SER A 127 13.64 21.59 -31.09
C SER A 127 12.84 22.00 -32.34
N LYS A 128 12.63 21.08 -33.29
CA LYS A 128 11.78 21.31 -34.46
C LYS A 128 10.35 21.63 -34.03
N VAL A 129 9.73 20.79 -33.21
CA VAL A 129 8.36 21.00 -32.71
C VAL A 129 8.28 22.34 -31.97
N LEU A 130 9.26 22.67 -31.14
CA LEU A 130 9.32 23.93 -30.41
C LEU A 130 9.37 25.15 -31.34
N ASN A 131 10.21 25.10 -32.37
CA ASN A 131 10.34 26.19 -33.35
C ASN A 131 9.05 26.37 -34.16
N ASP A 132 8.40 25.27 -34.55
CA ASP A 132 7.13 25.30 -35.28
C ASP A 132 6.04 26.01 -34.43
N LEU A 133 6.00 25.73 -33.12
CA LEU A 133 5.07 26.40 -32.20
C LEU A 133 5.36 27.90 -32.03
N THR A 134 6.63 28.29 -31.96
CA THR A 134 6.98 29.72 -31.85
C THR A 134 6.68 30.49 -33.13
N ASN A 135 6.92 29.90 -34.30
CA ASN A 135 6.69 30.56 -35.58
C ASN A 135 5.19 30.82 -35.81
N ILE A 136 4.32 29.94 -35.32
CA ILE A 136 2.86 30.13 -35.37
C ILE A 136 2.45 31.34 -34.53
N ASN A 137 2.97 31.48 -33.31
CA ASN A 137 2.58 32.56 -32.40
C ASN A 137 3.25 33.92 -32.66
N ILE A 138 4.49 33.96 -33.18
CA ILE A 138 5.17 35.22 -33.54
C ILE A 138 4.42 35.95 -34.66
N ASN A 139 3.78 35.21 -35.57
CA ASN A 139 2.91 35.80 -36.59
C ASN A 139 1.66 36.49 -35.99
N GLU A 140 1.29 36.17 -34.74
CA GLU A 140 0.15 36.77 -34.04
C GLU A 140 0.56 37.90 -33.07
N THR A 141 1.80 37.93 -32.56
CA THR A 141 2.24 38.88 -31.53
C THR A 141 3.50 39.68 -31.92
N ASN A 142 3.31 40.77 -32.68
CA ASN A 142 4.40 41.58 -33.27
C ASN A 142 5.23 42.47 -32.30
N ASN A 143 5.15 42.35 -30.97
CA ASN A 143 5.68 43.42 -30.08
C ASN A 143 6.67 43.04 -28.96
N ASN A 144 7.23 41.82 -28.85
CA ASN A 144 8.17 41.49 -27.75
C ASN A 144 9.38 40.58 -28.14
N ASN A 145 10.00 40.81 -29.31
CA ASN A 145 10.99 39.89 -29.89
C ASN A 145 12.22 39.57 -28.99
N ASN A 146 12.76 40.53 -28.23
CA ASN A 146 14.00 40.30 -27.48
C ASN A 146 13.82 39.41 -26.24
N ASN A 147 12.77 39.65 -25.44
CA ASN A 147 12.48 38.82 -24.26
C ASN A 147 12.04 37.41 -24.65
N ASN A 148 11.30 37.28 -25.75
CA ASN A 148 10.84 35.99 -26.26
C ASN A 148 12.01 35.11 -26.71
N ASN A 149 12.99 35.70 -27.42
CA ASN A 149 14.19 34.98 -27.85
C ASN A 149 15.02 34.47 -26.66
N TYR A 150 15.17 35.30 -25.62
CA TYR A 150 15.92 34.91 -24.43
C TYR A 150 15.23 33.74 -23.69
N SER A 151 13.92 33.84 -23.42
CA SER A 151 13.17 32.80 -22.71
C SER A 151 13.12 31.49 -23.50
N LEU A 152 13.03 31.56 -24.84
CA LEU A 152 13.13 30.40 -25.72
C LEU A 152 14.51 29.74 -25.65
N ASN A 153 15.59 30.52 -25.64
CA ASN A 153 16.95 29.98 -25.52
C ASN A 153 17.15 29.29 -24.16
N GLU A 154 16.69 29.88 -23.08
CA GLU A 154 16.72 29.27 -21.75
C GLU A 154 15.99 27.91 -21.76
N PHE A 155 14.79 27.84 -22.33
CA PHE A 155 14.03 26.60 -22.42
C PHE A 155 14.75 25.54 -23.27
N LYS A 156 15.33 25.93 -24.42
CA LYS A 156 16.13 25.03 -25.25
C LYS A 156 17.33 24.47 -24.49
N ILE A 157 18.01 25.29 -23.69
CA ILE A 157 19.13 24.85 -22.86
C ILE A 157 18.66 23.86 -21.80
N LYS A 158 17.59 24.18 -21.05
CA LYS A 158 16.98 23.24 -20.08
C LYS A 158 16.64 21.89 -20.73
N LEU A 159 16.01 21.93 -21.91
CA LEU A 159 15.65 20.74 -22.66
C LEU A 159 16.87 19.91 -23.09
N LYS A 160 17.91 20.54 -23.69
CA LYS A 160 19.16 19.86 -24.03
C LYS A 160 19.76 19.17 -22.80
N TYR A 161 19.83 19.92 -21.69
CA TYR A 161 20.40 19.45 -20.45
C TYR A 161 19.66 18.23 -19.90
N SER A 162 18.34 18.31 -19.86
CA SER A 162 17.48 17.24 -19.37
C SER A 162 17.50 16.02 -20.28
N LEU A 163 17.53 16.19 -21.60
CA LEU A 163 17.65 15.08 -22.55
C LEU A 163 19.00 14.36 -22.38
N LEU A 164 20.11 15.10 -22.24
CA LEU A 164 21.42 14.49 -22.04
C LEU A 164 21.49 13.74 -20.69
N MET A 165 21.00 14.36 -19.60
CA MET A 165 20.97 13.71 -18.29
C MET A 165 20.17 12.40 -18.31
N ILE A 166 18.97 12.40 -18.92
CA ILE A 166 18.13 11.20 -18.94
C ILE A 166 18.69 10.11 -19.86
N GLU A 167 19.34 10.46 -20.98
CA GLU A 167 20.05 9.48 -21.82
C GLU A 167 21.26 8.88 -21.10
N ILE A 168 22.04 9.69 -20.36
CA ILE A 168 23.14 9.19 -19.54
C ILE A 168 22.60 8.21 -18.48
N LEU A 169 21.52 8.57 -17.77
CA LEU A 169 20.88 7.69 -16.79
C LEU A 169 20.38 6.38 -17.41
N LEU A 170 19.72 6.47 -18.58
CA LEU A 170 19.23 5.31 -19.31
C LEU A 170 20.37 4.39 -19.74
N GLU A 171 21.49 4.97 -20.18
CA GLU A 171 22.64 4.20 -20.63
C GLU A 171 23.41 3.57 -19.46
N ILE A 172 23.49 4.26 -18.31
CA ILE A 172 24.00 3.68 -17.04
C ILE A 172 23.24 2.40 -16.70
N VAL A 173 21.90 2.39 -16.79
CA VAL A 173 21.14 1.18 -16.44
C VAL A 173 21.15 0.11 -17.53
N LYS A 174 21.20 0.48 -18.81
CA LYS A 174 21.24 -0.50 -19.91
C LYS A 174 22.56 -1.26 -19.98
N SER A 175 23.66 -0.59 -19.63
CA SER A 175 25.00 -1.15 -19.70
C SER A 175 25.37 -2.02 -18.49
N ASN A 176 24.50 -2.13 -17.48
CA ASN A 176 24.76 -2.87 -16.26
C ASN A 176 23.62 -3.86 -15.97
N PRO A 177 23.88 -4.94 -15.20
CA PRO A 177 22.82 -5.86 -14.80
C PRO A 177 21.80 -5.18 -13.87
N ILE A 178 20.61 -5.77 -13.74
CA ILE A 178 19.48 -5.16 -13.02
C ILE A 178 19.79 -4.93 -11.53
N ASP A 179 20.59 -5.81 -10.94
CA ASP A 179 21.07 -5.80 -9.55
C ASP A 179 22.38 -5.03 -9.35
N PHE A 180 22.86 -4.31 -10.38
CA PHE A 180 24.00 -3.42 -10.26
C PHE A 180 23.77 -2.39 -9.15
N GLN A 181 24.59 -2.49 -8.10
CA GLN A 181 24.54 -1.60 -6.95
C GLN A 181 25.20 -0.27 -7.29
N ILE A 182 24.44 0.81 -7.10
CA ILE A 182 24.90 2.17 -7.35
C ILE A 182 25.50 2.72 -6.06
N SER A 183 26.72 3.26 -6.13
CA SER A 183 27.41 3.83 -4.97
C SER A 183 26.59 4.94 -4.31
N LEU A 184 26.73 5.14 -2.99
CA LEU A 184 25.98 6.18 -2.28
C LEU A 184 26.22 7.59 -2.82
N ASN A 185 27.43 7.86 -3.33
CA ASN A 185 27.75 9.13 -3.96
C ASN A 185 27.02 9.30 -5.30
N ASP A 186 27.01 8.25 -6.12
CA ASP A 186 26.31 8.25 -7.40
C ASP A 186 24.80 8.34 -7.22
N GLN A 187 24.25 7.69 -6.19
CA GLN A 187 22.83 7.83 -5.83
C GLN A 187 22.47 9.28 -5.47
N LYS A 188 23.36 10.04 -4.80
CA LYS A 188 23.14 11.47 -4.53
C LYS A 188 23.14 12.28 -5.83
N THR A 189 24.11 12.02 -6.72
CA THR A 189 24.17 12.64 -8.05
C THR A 189 22.91 12.36 -8.85
N ILE A 190 22.44 11.12 -8.86
CA ILE A 190 21.22 10.72 -9.57
C ILE A 190 20.01 11.43 -8.98
N LYS A 191 19.84 11.44 -7.66
CA LYS A 191 18.77 12.17 -6.98
C LYS A 191 18.73 13.64 -7.40
N SER A 192 19.87 14.32 -7.38
CA SER A 192 19.97 15.71 -7.83
C SER A 192 19.68 15.88 -9.33
N SER A 193 20.10 14.93 -10.17
CA SER A 193 19.74 14.94 -11.60
C SER A 193 18.24 14.78 -11.82
N LEU A 194 17.58 13.90 -11.07
CA LEU A 194 16.14 13.69 -11.13
C LEU A 194 15.37 14.90 -10.60
N ASP A 195 15.87 15.58 -9.55
CA ASP A 195 15.30 16.84 -9.07
C ASP A 195 15.31 17.92 -10.16
N LEU A 196 16.41 18.05 -10.93
CA LEU A 196 16.50 18.94 -12.09
C LEU A 196 15.55 18.53 -13.21
N LEU A 197 15.48 17.24 -13.57
CA LEU A 197 14.56 16.74 -14.59
C LEU A 197 13.10 17.05 -14.23
N ILE A 198 12.73 16.80 -12.98
CA ILE A 198 11.36 17.00 -12.53
C ILE A 198 11.03 18.50 -12.52
N GLY A 199 11.90 19.34 -11.97
CA GLY A 199 11.59 20.76 -11.84
C GLY A 199 11.73 21.57 -13.13
N TRP A 200 12.64 21.22 -14.05
CA TRP A 200 12.76 21.92 -15.34
C TRP A 200 11.80 21.43 -16.41
N ILE A 201 11.48 20.13 -16.41
CA ILE A 201 10.72 19.51 -17.51
C ILE A 201 9.34 19.03 -17.06
N ILE A 202 9.26 18.13 -16.08
CA ILE A 202 8.01 17.42 -15.78
C ILE A 202 7.00 18.34 -15.09
N SER A 203 7.41 19.04 -14.03
CA SER A 203 6.53 19.91 -13.26
C SER A 203 5.98 21.09 -14.09
N PRO A 204 6.76 21.75 -14.96
CA PRO A 204 6.22 22.79 -15.84
C PRO A 204 5.25 22.28 -16.91
N CYS A 205 5.27 20.97 -17.23
CA CYS A 205 4.30 20.37 -18.15
C CYS A 205 2.96 20.03 -17.51
N PHE A 206 2.83 20.17 -16.18
CA PHE A 206 1.56 19.93 -15.51
C PHE A 206 0.57 21.07 -15.76
N SER A 207 -0.66 20.70 -16.10
CA SER A 207 -1.76 21.66 -16.13
C SER A 207 -2.04 22.19 -14.73
N LYS A 208 -2.73 23.33 -14.65
CA LYS A 208 -3.11 23.97 -13.39
C LYS A 208 -3.80 22.98 -12.44
N GLY A 209 -3.36 22.99 -11.18
CA GLY A 209 -3.87 22.10 -10.12
C GLY A 209 -3.37 20.65 -10.19
N ILE A 210 -2.45 20.30 -11.09
CA ILE A 210 -1.87 18.95 -11.21
C ILE A 210 -0.43 18.94 -10.70
N GLY A 211 -0.05 17.86 -10.00
CA GLY A 211 1.30 17.66 -9.47
C GLY A 211 1.52 18.24 -8.07
N VAL A 212 2.76 18.16 -7.59
CA VAL A 212 3.17 18.63 -6.26
C VAL A 212 4.29 19.65 -6.44
N PRO A 213 4.15 20.90 -5.96
CA PRO A 213 5.24 21.87 -5.99
C PRO A 213 6.48 21.34 -5.29
N MET A 214 7.66 21.64 -5.85
CA MET A 214 8.91 21.07 -5.38
C MET A 214 9.22 21.40 -3.90
N GLY A 215 8.89 22.61 -3.44
CA GLY A 215 9.06 23.02 -2.03
C GLY A 215 8.17 22.28 -1.01
N LYS A 216 7.08 21.64 -1.45
CA LYS A 216 6.23 20.82 -0.57
C LYS A 216 6.73 19.38 -0.41
N ARG A 217 7.82 19.01 -1.08
CA ARG A 217 8.36 17.65 -1.08
C ARG A 217 9.35 17.49 0.07
N VAL A 218 9.35 16.33 0.72
CA VAL A 218 10.18 16.05 1.90
C VAL A 218 11.64 15.87 1.46
N SER A 219 12.47 16.92 1.54
CA SER A 219 13.93 16.82 1.40
C SER A 219 14.63 18.06 1.98
N SER A 220 15.72 17.91 2.74
CA SER A 220 16.56 19.02 3.21
C SER A 220 17.25 19.79 2.07
N SER A 221 17.34 19.21 0.87
CA SER A 221 17.76 19.89 -0.36
C SER A 221 16.71 20.88 -0.88
N SER A 222 15.54 21.00 -0.24
CA SER A 222 14.45 21.84 -0.72
C SER A 222 14.82 23.30 -0.82
N LEU A 223 15.69 23.88 0.02
CA LEU A 223 15.98 25.32 -0.04
C LEU A 223 16.66 25.73 -1.35
N VAL A 224 17.71 25.00 -1.76
CA VAL A 224 18.41 25.27 -3.04
C VAL A 224 17.48 24.99 -4.21
N ILE A 225 16.74 23.90 -4.13
CA ILE A 225 15.76 23.48 -5.14
C ILE A 225 14.63 24.53 -5.27
N GLU A 226 14.14 25.03 -4.15
CA GLU A 226 13.09 26.05 -4.07
C GLU A 226 13.60 27.36 -4.65
N GLN A 227 14.87 27.74 -4.42
CA GLN A 227 15.52 28.87 -5.09
C GLN A 227 15.61 28.67 -6.61
N ILE A 228 15.96 27.46 -7.07
CA ILE A 228 16.03 27.13 -8.51
C ILE A 228 14.65 27.26 -9.18
N PHE A 229 13.56 26.91 -8.48
CA PHE A 229 12.23 26.75 -9.09
C PHE A 229 11.20 27.84 -8.76
N ASN A 230 11.18 28.45 -7.56
CA ASN A 230 10.13 29.39 -7.13
C ASN A 230 10.21 30.76 -7.81
N ASN A 231 11.40 31.21 -8.23
CA ASN A 231 11.54 32.55 -8.82
C ASN A 231 11.03 32.65 -10.28
N ASN A 232 10.58 31.53 -10.87
CA ASN A 232 9.93 31.51 -12.19
C ASN A 232 8.42 31.89 -12.16
N HIS A 233 7.88 32.32 -11.02
CA HIS A 233 6.52 32.87 -10.93
C HIS A 233 6.43 34.36 -11.29
N GLY A 234 7.55 35.07 -11.42
CA GLY A 234 7.57 36.40 -12.00
C GLY A 234 7.38 36.30 -13.51
N ASP A 235 6.13 36.26 -13.96
CA ASP A 235 5.68 36.42 -15.37
C ASP A 235 6.76 36.03 -16.39
N GLY A 236 7.18 34.76 -16.33
CA GLY A 236 8.28 34.26 -17.15
C GLY A 236 7.95 34.59 -18.60
N GLY A 237 8.80 35.38 -19.24
CA GLY A 237 8.47 36.09 -20.48
C GLY A 237 7.70 35.22 -21.49
N ASP A 238 6.88 35.88 -22.32
CA ASP A 238 5.85 35.31 -23.20
C ASP A 238 6.16 33.90 -23.76
N ALA A 239 7.40 33.62 -24.18
CA ALA A 239 7.81 32.29 -24.63
C ALA A 239 7.61 31.16 -23.60
N SER A 240 7.98 31.31 -22.32
CA SER A 240 7.79 30.25 -21.31
C SER A 240 6.31 29.93 -21.11
N LYS A 241 5.46 30.97 -21.20
CA LYS A 241 4.02 30.88 -21.14
C LYS A 241 3.45 30.22 -22.40
N ILE A 242 3.92 30.60 -23.59
CA ILE A 242 3.56 29.98 -24.88
C ILE A 242 3.73 28.45 -24.84
N TYR A 243 4.81 27.94 -24.26
CA TYR A 243 5.01 26.48 -24.15
C TYR A 243 4.10 25.83 -23.13
N ARG A 244 3.96 26.45 -21.94
CA ARG A 244 3.08 25.93 -20.88
C ARG A 244 1.61 25.92 -21.31
N ASP A 245 1.23 26.86 -22.15
CA ASP A 245 -0.11 26.96 -22.73
C ASP A 245 -0.32 25.97 -23.89
N ASN A 246 0.77 25.42 -24.45
CA ASN A 246 0.70 24.37 -25.47
C ASN A 246 0.58 22.97 -24.86
N GLU A 247 -0.65 22.59 -24.50
CA GLU A 247 -0.95 21.30 -23.88
C GLU A 247 -0.44 20.09 -24.69
N LYS A 248 -0.46 20.16 -26.03
CA LYS A 248 0.00 19.05 -26.89
C LYS A 248 1.51 18.82 -26.74
N TYR A 249 2.28 19.91 -26.77
CA TYR A 249 3.73 19.86 -26.58
C TYR A 249 4.08 19.36 -25.18
N CYS A 250 3.43 19.90 -24.15
CA CYS A 250 3.60 19.45 -22.77
C CYS A 250 3.29 17.96 -22.62
N CYS A 251 2.21 17.45 -23.21
CA CYS A 251 1.91 16.02 -23.19
C CYS A 251 2.97 15.19 -23.93
N PHE A 252 3.46 15.66 -25.07
CA PHE A 252 4.51 14.95 -25.81
C PHE A 252 5.80 14.84 -25.00
N GLN A 253 6.24 15.95 -24.40
CA GLN A 253 7.41 16.00 -23.54
C GLN A 253 7.23 15.14 -22.27
N LEU A 254 6.08 15.27 -21.61
CA LEU A 254 5.74 14.49 -20.44
C LEU A 254 5.77 12.99 -20.74
N ASN A 255 5.16 12.56 -21.85
CA ASN A 255 5.15 11.16 -22.27
C ASN A 255 6.58 10.61 -22.46
N HIS A 256 7.45 11.38 -23.10
CA HIS A 256 8.83 10.96 -23.35
C HIS A 256 9.63 10.75 -22.06
N PHE A 257 9.65 11.76 -21.18
CA PHE A 257 10.45 11.70 -19.96
C PHE A 257 9.89 10.67 -18.98
N ILE A 258 8.57 10.55 -18.87
CA ILE A 258 7.93 9.59 -17.96
C ILE A 258 8.08 8.16 -18.46
N SER A 259 7.94 7.92 -19.77
CA SER A 259 8.20 6.59 -20.33
C SER A 259 9.64 6.15 -20.10
N THR A 260 10.60 7.07 -20.28
CA THR A 260 12.01 6.80 -20.02
C THR A 260 12.27 6.55 -18.53
N LEU A 261 11.67 7.33 -17.62
CA LEU A 261 11.80 7.08 -16.17
C LEU A 261 11.18 5.73 -15.76
N ILE A 262 10.06 5.33 -16.36
CA ILE A 262 9.44 4.03 -16.13
C ILE A 262 10.34 2.91 -16.65
N GLU A 263 10.97 3.08 -17.82
CA GLU A 263 11.96 2.15 -18.35
C GLU A 263 13.16 2.01 -17.39
N ILE A 264 13.72 3.14 -16.93
CA ILE A 264 14.84 3.16 -15.98
C ILE A 264 14.51 2.38 -14.70
N ARG A 265 13.29 2.54 -14.15
CA ARG A 265 12.83 1.77 -12.97
C ARG A 265 12.79 0.27 -13.22
N LYS A 266 12.49 -0.18 -14.43
CA LYS A 266 12.43 -1.60 -14.77
C LYS A 266 13.82 -2.20 -14.95
N LEU A 267 14.82 -1.37 -15.28
CA LEU A 267 16.17 -1.79 -15.58
C LEU A 267 17.12 -1.82 -14.37
N ASN A 268 16.79 -1.19 -13.23
CA ASN A 268 17.66 -1.21 -12.06
C ASN A 268 16.90 -1.09 -10.72
N THR A 269 17.28 -1.91 -9.73
CA THR A 269 16.61 -1.99 -8.41
C THR A 269 16.82 -0.75 -7.54
N ASP A 270 18.03 -0.17 -7.54
CA ASP A 270 18.35 1.01 -6.74
C ASP A 270 17.61 2.24 -7.29
N LEU A 271 17.60 2.42 -8.61
CA LEU A 271 16.85 3.48 -9.25
C LEU A 271 15.35 3.31 -9.10
N ASN A 272 14.84 2.07 -9.15
CA ASN A 272 13.44 1.82 -8.82
C ASN A 272 13.11 2.32 -7.41
N SER A 273 13.96 2.02 -6.43
CA SER A 273 13.79 2.43 -5.03
C SER A 273 13.86 3.95 -4.87
N ILE A 274 14.82 4.61 -5.52
CA ILE A 274 14.96 6.08 -5.51
C ILE A 274 13.73 6.73 -6.15
N ILE A 275 13.29 6.25 -7.30
CA ILE A 275 12.18 6.86 -8.03
C ILE A 275 10.84 6.60 -7.32
N ALA A 276 10.61 5.39 -6.83
CA ALA A 276 9.40 5.03 -6.09
C ALA A 276 9.26 5.79 -4.76
N SER A 277 10.37 6.07 -4.08
CA SER A 277 10.35 6.79 -2.80
C SER A 277 10.20 8.31 -2.95
N ARG A 278 10.69 8.93 -4.03
CA ARG A 278 10.75 10.39 -4.17
C ARG A 278 9.87 11.01 -5.25
N TYR A 279 9.63 10.31 -6.35
CA TYR A 279 9.01 10.87 -7.56
C TYR A 279 7.74 10.13 -7.98
N LEU A 280 7.24 9.21 -7.16
CA LEU A 280 6.04 8.43 -7.49
C LEU A 280 4.79 9.31 -7.65
N SER A 281 4.67 10.39 -6.87
CA SER A 281 3.60 11.39 -7.03
C SER A 281 3.67 12.07 -8.41
N ASP A 282 4.87 12.38 -8.90
CA ASP A 282 5.06 12.94 -10.24
C ASP A 282 4.69 11.95 -11.33
N LEU A 283 5.09 10.68 -11.19
CA LEU A 283 4.71 9.62 -12.14
C LEU A 283 3.18 9.47 -12.21
N PHE A 284 2.51 9.42 -11.06
CA PHE A 284 1.05 9.34 -11.03
C PHE A 284 0.38 10.56 -11.65
N ALA A 285 0.80 11.78 -11.28
CA ALA A 285 0.28 13.01 -11.86
C ALA A 285 0.44 13.01 -13.39
N SER A 286 1.61 12.60 -13.87
CA SER A 286 1.94 12.61 -15.28
C SER A 286 1.11 11.63 -16.10
N LEU A 287 1.07 10.37 -15.67
CA LEU A 287 0.30 9.33 -16.35
C LEU A 287 -1.19 9.67 -16.34
N LEU A 288 -1.70 10.19 -15.22
CA LEU A 288 -3.10 10.62 -15.11
C LEU A 288 -3.40 11.78 -16.06
N GLN A 289 -2.51 12.78 -16.18
CA GLN A 289 -2.68 13.86 -17.14
C GLN A 289 -2.66 13.35 -18.59
N LEU A 290 -1.71 12.48 -18.94
CA LEU A 290 -1.59 11.89 -20.28
C LEU A 290 -2.84 11.13 -20.72
N ILE A 291 -3.49 10.41 -19.78
CA ILE A 291 -4.72 9.66 -20.03
C ILE A 291 -5.92 10.61 -20.18
N ASN A 292 -6.08 11.54 -19.24
CA ASN A 292 -7.34 12.28 -19.06
C ASN A 292 -7.42 13.60 -19.81
N LEU A 293 -6.31 14.20 -20.22
CA LEU A 293 -6.35 15.47 -20.94
C LEU A 293 -6.93 15.27 -22.35
N LYS A 294 -7.90 16.12 -22.72
CA LYS A 294 -8.57 16.08 -24.03
C LYS A 294 -7.58 16.35 -25.17
N SER A 295 -6.66 17.30 -24.95
CA SER A 295 -5.63 17.71 -25.90
C SER A 295 -4.45 16.74 -25.97
N SER A 296 -4.46 15.66 -25.19
CA SER A 296 -3.40 14.66 -25.23
C SER A 296 -3.26 14.12 -26.67
N PRO A 297 -2.06 14.21 -27.28
CA PRO A 297 -1.82 13.74 -28.64
C PRO A 297 -1.82 12.21 -28.72
N LEU A 298 -1.92 11.52 -27.59
CA LEU A 298 -1.92 10.07 -27.51
C LEU A 298 -3.18 9.48 -28.14
N THR A 299 -2.98 8.54 -29.04
CA THR A 299 -4.00 7.65 -29.57
C THR A 299 -4.65 6.83 -28.45
N LEU A 300 -5.82 6.25 -28.72
CA LEU A 300 -6.52 5.40 -27.74
C LEU A 300 -5.65 4.22 -27.28
N ASN A 301 -4.89 3.61 -28.20
CA ASN A 301 -4.00 2.50 -27.90
C ASN A 301 -2.85 2.93 -26.98
N GLU A 302 -2.26 4.09 -27.23
CA GLU A 302 -1.21 4.64 -26.36
C GLU A 302 -1.77 4.98 -24.97
N LYS A 303 -2.97 5.54 -24.88
CA LYS A 303 -3.64 5.76 -23.58
C LYS A 303 -3.86 4.46 -22.81
N GLN A 304 -4.17 3.36 -23.49
CA GLN A 304 -4.27 2.04 -22.84
C GLN A 304 -2.91 1.54 -22.35
N LEU A 305 -1.81 1.77 -23.10
CA LEU A 305 -0.47 1.42 -22.64
C LEU A 305 -0.06 2.23 -21.41
N VAL A 306 -0.32 3.55 -21.42
CA VAL A 306 -0.09 4.43 -20.26
C VAL A 306 -0.93 3.98 -19.07
N ALA A 307 -2.17 3.55 -19.28
CA ALA A 307 -3.02 3.00 -18.22
C ALA A 307 -2.46 1.68 -17.64
N LYS A 308 -1.86 0.81 -18.46
CA LYS A 308 -1.17 -0.40 -17.99
C LYS A 308 0.04 -0.07 -17.13
N GLU A 309 0.82 0.94 -17.51
CA GLU A 309 1.94 1.41 -16.69
C GLU A 309 1.46 2.00 -15.36
N LEU A 310 0.33 2.72 -15.37
CA LEU A 310 -0.30 3.24 -14.16
C LEU A 310 -0.72 2.10 -13.21
N ASP A 311 -1.35 1.04 -13.73
CA ASP A 311 -1.70 -0.14 -12.94
C ASP A 311 -0.44 -0.87 -12.45
N SER A 312 0.62 -0.97 -13.27
CA SER A 312 1.90 -1.55 -12.86
C SER A 312 2.53 -0.81 -11.68
N LEU A 313 2.42 0.52 -11.63
CA LEU A 313 2.86 1.32 -10.48
C LEU A 313 1.98 1.07 -9.26
N LEU A 314 0.66 1.10 -9.44
CA LEU A 314 -0.32 0.98 -8.37
C LEU A 314 -0.24 -0.37 -7.63
N PHE A 315 0.03 -1.45 -8.36
CA PHE A 315 0.09 -2.80 -7.80
C PHE A 315 1.51 -3.34 -7.59
N GLY A 316 2.51 -2.81 -8.30
CA GLY A 316 3.90 -3.25 -8.21
C GLY A 316 4.75 -2.55 -7.15
N ILE A 317 4.28 -1.44 -6.57
CA ILE A 317 4.98 -0.71 -5.49
C ILE A 317 4.32 -1.02 -4.13
N TYR A 318 5.11 -0.92 -3.06
CA TYR A 318 4.63 -1.04 -1.68
C TYR A 318 3.48 -0.07 -1.37
N PRO A 319 2.39 -0.53 -0.74
CA PRO A 319 1.15 0.23 -0.57
C PRO A 319 1.31 1.53 0.23
N GLU A 320 2.23 1.59 1.18
CA GLU A 320 2.55 2.78 1.98
C GLU A 320 3.09 3.92 1.10
N LEU A 321 4.01 3.63 0.18
CA LEU A 321 4.56 4.63 -0.75
C LEU A 321 3.50 5.09 -1.75
N VAL A 322 2.70 4.17 -2.25
CA VAL A 322 1.56 4.47 -3.15
C VAL A 322 0.57 5.37 -2.42
N PHE A 323 0.17 5.00 -1.21
CA PHE A 323 -0.79 5.75 -0.41
C PHE A 323 -0.27 7.15 -0.09
N GLU A 324 0.97 7.28 0.38
CA GLU A 324 1.61 8.56 0.67
C GLU A 324 1.67 9.45 -0.58
N SER A 325 2.09 8.89 -1.72
CA SER A 325 2.19 9.63 -2.98
C SER A 325 0.84 10.14 -3.48
N LEU A 326 -0.21 9.31 -3.39
CA LEU A 326 -1.56 9.69 -3.78
C LEU A 326 -2.17 10.72 -2.82
N MET A 327 -1.91 10.59 -1.51
CA MET A 327 -2.34 11.58 -0.52
C MET A 327 -1.63 12.91 -0.69
N LEU A 328 -0.34 12.90 -1.06
CA LEU A 328 0.43 14.11 -1.37
C LEU A 328 -0.14 14.84 -2.60
N LEU A 329 -0.61 14.11 -3.61
CA LEU A 329 -1.29 14.71 -4.76
C LEU A 329 -2.65 15.35 -4.43
N LEU A 330 -3.36 14.85 -3.41
CA LEU A 330 -4.59 15.47 -2.93
C LEU A 330 -4.34 16.69 -2.04
N SER A 331 -3.20 16.76 -1.34
CA SER A 331 -2.86 17.90 -0.49
C SER A 331 -2.31 19.10 -1.27
N GLY A 332 -1.85 18.87 -2.51
CA GLY A 332 -1.26 19.88 -3.39
C GLY A 332 -2.12 21.14 -3.56
N GLY A 333 -3.45 20.99 -3.69
CA GLY A 333 -4.39 22.09 -3.96
C GLY A 333 -4.73 23.00 -2.79
N GLY A 334 -4.37 22.66 -1.55
CA GLY A 334 -5.02 23.26 -0.37
C GLY A 334 -4.42 24.52 0.25
N SER A 335 -3.25 25.04 -0.15
CA SER A 335 -2.54 26.01 0.74
C SER A 335 -1.65 27.09 0.11
N GLY A 336 -1.88 27.57 -1.12
CA GLY A 336 -1.05 28.72 -1.56
C GLY A 336 -1.30 29.40 -2.89
N GLY A 337 -2.18 28.92 -3.76
CA GLY A 337 -2.49 29.60 -5.03
C GLY A 337 -3.77 29.02 -5.59
N GLY A 338 -4.78 29.87 -5.78
CA GLY A 338 -6.20 29.52 -5.91
C GLY A 338 -6.64 28.85 -7.22
N ASP A 339 -5.91 27.87 -7.74
CA ASP A 339 -6.39 27.03 -8.83
C ASP A 339 -6.82 25.66 -8.27
N ASP A 340 -8.14 25.43 -8.21
CA ASP A 340 -8.74 24.19 -7.73
C ASP A 340 -8.25 22.98 -8.53
N GLN A 341 -7.92 21.89 -7.82
CA GLN A 341 -7.52 20.63 -8.45
C GLN A 341 -8.64 20.12 -9.38
N PRO A 342 -8.32 19.65 -10.60
CA PRO A 342 -9.34 19.15 -11.51
C PRO A 342 -10.18 18.02 -10.89
N ILE A 343 -11.51 18.10 -11.02
CA ILE A 343 -12.45 17.12 -10.44
C ILE A 343 -12.16 15.70 -10.96
N TRP A 344 -11.74 15.57 -12.22
CA TRP A 344 -11.38 14.27 -12.78
C TRP A 344 -10.17 13.66 -12.06
N LEU A 345 -9.21 14.48 -11.63
CA LEU A 345 -8.00 14.04 -10.94
C LEU A 345 -8.32 13.54 -9.54
N THR A 346 -9.11 14.30 -8.76
CA THR A 346 -9.55 13.88 -7.43
C THR A 346 -10.38 12.59 -7.49
N LYS A 347 -11.25 12.44 -8.50
CA LYS A 347 -11.97 11.17 -8.75
C LYS A 347 -11.02 10.02 -9.07
N CYS A 348 -10.06 10.19 -9.97
CA CYS A 348 -9.09 9.14 -10.32
C CYS A 348 -8.26 8.73 -9.11
N ILE A 349 -7.74 9.69 -8.35
CA ILE A 349 -6.95 9.41 -7.13
C ILE A 349 -7.81 8.69 -6.09
N GLY A 350 -9.07 9.10 -5.89
CA GLY A 350 -9.98 8.39 -4.98
C GLY A 350 -10.20 6.93 -5.36
N ILE A 351 -10.33 6.63 -6.66
CA ILE A 351 -10.42 5.26 -7.17
C ILE A 351 -9.12 4.50 -6.90
N MET A 352 -7.96 5.12 -7.16
CA MET A 352 -6.66 4.49 -6.95
C MET A 352 -6.37 4.22 -5.46
N LEU A 353 -6.69 5.16 -4.57
CA LEU A 353 -6.59 4.98 -3.12
C LEU A 353 -7.41 3.77 -2.67
N SER A 354 -8.62 3.63 -3.22
CA SER A 354 -9.50 2.53 -2.85
C SER A 354 -9.00 1.18 -3.39
N LYS A 355 -8.51 1.15 -4.63
CA LYS A 355 -7.79 -0.02 -5.16
C LYS A 355 -6.57 -0.38 -4.31
N CYS A 356 -5.83 0.62 -3.82
CA CYS A 356 -4.68 0.43 -2.93
C CYS A 356 -5.11 -0.17 -1.59
N LEU A 357 -6.18 0.32 -0.96
CA LEU A 357 -6.70 -0.21 0.30
C LEU A 357 -7.23 -1.63 0.19
N MET A 358 -7.77 -2.01 -0.98
CA MET A 358 -8.28 -3.36 -1.24
C MET A 358 -7.21 -4.42 -1.47
N ARG A 359 -5.93 -4.03 -1.63
CA ARG A 359 -4.82 -4.98 -1.71
C ARG A 359 -4.67 -5.70 -0.35
N PRO A 360 -4.31 -7.00 -0.33
CA PRO A 360 -4.13 -7.73 0.92
C PRO A 360 -3.15 -7.02 1.87
N GLN A 361 -3.45 -7.04 3.17
CA GLN A 361 -2.65 -6.42 4.25
C GLN A 361 -2.38 -4.91 4.10
N SER A 362 -2.96 -4.23 3.12
CA SER A 362 -2.61 -2.83 2.84
C SER A 362 -3.15 -1.87 3.89
N ILE A 363 -4.35 -2.13 4.43
CA ILE A 363 -4.89 -1.33 5.54
C ILE A 363 -3.99 -1.45 6.76
N LYS A 364 -3.51 -2.67 7.05
CA LYS A 364 -2.56 -2.92 8.14
C LYS A 364 -1.30 -2.08 7.94
N ILE A 365 -0.63 -2.24 6.80
CA ILE A 365 0.60 -1.52 6.49
C ILE A 365 0.40 0.00 6.62
N ILE A 366 -0.65 0.55 6.00
CA ILE A 366 -0.95 1.98 6.02
C ILE A 366 -1.20 2.49 7.45
N LEU A 367 -2.01 1.79 8.25
CA LEU A 367 -2.28 2.19 9.63
C LEU A 367 -1.00 2.15 10.48
N TYR A 368 -0.20 1.10 10.35
CA TYR A 368 1.08 1.00 11.05
C TYR A 368 2.04 2.11 10.61
N THR A 369 2.23 2.38 9.33
CA THR A 369 3.13 3.43 8.83
C THR A 369 2.71 4.82 9.30
N ILE A 370 1.42 5.15 9.22
CA ILE A 370 0.92 6.47 9.64
C ILE A 370 1.05 6.66 11.16
N LEU A 371 0.83 5.61 11.93
CA LEU A 371 0.94 5.66 13.39
C LEU A 371 2.40 5.55 13.87
N SER A 372 3.28 4.78 13.21
CA SER A 372 4.69 4.63 13.58
C SER A 372 5.50 5.89 13.30
N ASN A 373 5.24 6.55 12.17
CA ASN A 373 5.87 7.83 11.80
C ASN A 373 5.51 8.95 12.79
N SER A 374 4.56 8.69 13.69
CA SER A 374 4.11 9.62 14.73
C SER A 374 4.79 9.43 16.09
N SER A 375 5.90 8.68 16.16
CA SER A 375 6.69 8.45 17.38
C SER A 375 7.08 9.76 18.12
N TYR A 376 6.99 10.92 17.47
CA TYR A 376 7.11 12.25 18.09
C TYR A 376 5.76 12.93 18.45
N GLY A 377 4.74 12.16 18.83
CA GLY A 377 3.61 12.62 19.63
C GLY A 377 2.59 13.55 18.93
N LYS A 378 2.60 13.67 17.59
CA LYS A 378 1.75 14.63 16.85
C LYS A 378 0.87 14.03 15.74
N THR A 379 0.42 12.77 15.84
CA THR A 379 -0.76 12.37 15.04
C THR A 379 -1.99 13.06 15.60
N SER A 380 -2.51 14.06 14.87
CA SER A 380 -3.80 14.65 15.22
C SER A 380 -4.88 13.57 15.10
N ASN A 381 -5.78 13.45 16.07
CA ASN A 381 -6.95 12.56 15.97
C ASN A 381 -7.78 12.82 14.69
N LYS A 382 -7.66 14.03 14.12
CA LYS A 382 -8.21 14.40 12.81
C LYS A 382 -7.65 13.57 11.65
N SER A 383 -6.35 13.24 11.66
CA SER A 383 -5.74 12.37 10.65
C SER A 383 -6.33 10.96 10.68
N LEU A 384 -6.51 10.38 11.87
CA LEU A 384 -7.16 9.08 12.04
C LEU A 384 -8.62 9.12 11.62
N GLY A 385 -9.37 10.16 12.01
CA GLY A 385 -10.75 10.35 11.54
C GLY A 385 -10.87 10.44 10.02
N ASN A 386 -9.92 11.09 9.34
CA ASN A 386 -9.87 11.13 7.88
C ASN A 386 -9.59 9.74 7.27
N ILE A 387 -8.75 8.92 7.91
CA ILE A 387 -8.46 7.55 7.45
C ILE A 387 -9.66 6.64 7.65
N VAL A 388 -10.34 6.72 8.81
CA VAL A 388 -11.59 6.01 9.06
C VAL A 388 -12.61 6.36 7.98
N LYS A 389 -12.78 7.66 7.69
CA LYS A 389 -13.67 8.12 6.62
C LYS A 389 -13.24 7.60 5.26
N LEU A 390 -11.94 7.61 4.95
CA LEU A 390 -11.41 7.12 3.68
C LEU A 390 -11.69 5.62 3.49
N ILE A 391 -11.41 4.80 4.50
CA ILE A 391 -11.62 3.34 4.46
C ILE A 391 -13.10 2.99 4.37
N THR A 392 -13.97 3.74 5.06
CA THR A 392 -15.42 3.47 5.08
C THR A 392 -16.21 4.08 3.93
N THR A 393 -15.58 4.95 3.13
CA THR A 393 -16.21 5.52 1.93
C THR A 393 -16.01 4.59 0.74
N VAL A 394 -17.11 4.04 0.24
CA VAL A 394 -17.07 3.13 -0.93
C VAL A 394 -16.92 3.95 -2.22
N PRO A 395 -16.01 3.56 -3.13
CA PRO A 395 -15.91 4.18 -4.45
C PRO A 395 -17.20 4.04 -5.25
N SER A 396 -17.63 5.11 -5.91
CA SER A 396 -18.82 5.10 -6.78
C SER A 396 -18.66 4.20 -8.01
N THR A 397 -17.43 3.88 -8.42
CA THR A 397 -17.14 3.02 -9.57
C THR A 397 -17.22 1.53 -9.25
N MET A 398 -17.47 1.15 -8.00
CA MET A 398 -17.43 -0.25 -7.57
C MET A 398 -18.69 -0.66 -6.82
N LYS A 399 -19.01 -1.95 -6.87
CA LYS A 399 -20.12 -2.52 -6.10
C LYS A 399 -19.77 -2.52 -4.62
N VAL A 400 -20.71 -2.07 -3.79
CA VAL A 400 -20.56 -2.00 -2.33
C VAL A 400 -20.22 -3.36 -1.73
N ASP A 401 -20.90 -4.42 -2.15
CA ASP A 401 -20.67 -5.80 -1.69
C ASP A 401 -19.23 -6.28 -2.01
N GLU A 402 -18.72 -5.98 -3.21
CA GLU A 402 -17.35 -6.30 -3.61
C GLU A 402 -16.31 -5.59 -2.73
N TYR A 403 -16.54 -4.30 -2.40
CA TYR A 403 -15.64 -3.54 -1.53
C TYR A 403 -15.55 -4.17 -0.14
N TYR A 404 -16.70 -4.43 0.47
CA TYR A 404 -16.77 -5.01 1.81
C TYR A 404 -16.11 -6.40 1.84
N SER A 405 -16.33 -7.22 0.80
CA SER A 405 -15.72 -8.56 0.73
C SER A 405 -14.19 -8.56 0.76
N LYS A 406 -13.52 -7.49 0.26
CA LYS A 406 -12.05 -7.41 0.21
C LYS A 406 -11.44 -6.66 1.39
N ILE A 407 -12.16 -5.69 1.95
CA ILE A 407 -11.68 -4.87 3.06
C ILE A 407 -11.90 -5.57 4.40
N SER A 408 -13.06 -6.21 4.59
CA SER A 408 -13.45 -6.81 5.86
C SER A 408 -12.47 -7.86 6.40
N PRO A 409 -11.90 -8.79 5.60
CA PRO A 409 -10.89 -9.72 6.09
C PRO A 409 -9.67 -9.02 6.69
N GLN A 410 -9.21 -7.91 6.09
CA GLN A 410 -8.07 -7.14 6.62
C GLN A 410 -8.41 -6.46 7.95
N ILE A 411 -9.66 -6.01 8.12
CA ILE A 411 -10.13 -5.40 9.36
C ILE A 411 -10.22 -6.44 10.48
N ILE A 412 -10.70 -7.65 10.17
CA ILE A 412 -10.71 -8.78 11.11
C ILE A 412 -9.28 -9.17 11.51
N ASP A 413 -8.36 -9.29 10.54
CA ASP A 413 -6.94 -9.60 10.81
C ASP A 413 -6.28 -8.59 11.75
N LEU A 414 -6.68 -7.32 11.65
CA LEU A 414 -6.23 -6.25 12.55
C LEU A 414 -6.89 -6.33 13.92
N LEU A 415 -8.15 -6.74 13.99
CA LEU A 415 -8.87 -6.94 15.25
C LEU A 415 -8.24 -8.09 16.07
N HIS A 416 -7.83 -9.17 15.42
CA HIS A 416 -7.16 -10.32 16.04
C HIS A 416 -5.80 -9.97 16.68
N GLN A 417 -5.13 -8.90 16.24
CA GLN A 417 -3.79 -8.55 16.71
C GLN A 417 -3.80 -7.95 18.12
N ARG A 418 -2.77 -8.26 18.91
CA ARG A 418 -2.51 -7.60 20.19
C ARG A 418 -1.75 -6.31 19.96
N ASP A 419 -2.42 -5.18 20.11
CA ASP A 419 -1.87 -3.85 19.89
C ASP A 419 -0.92 -3.41 21.03
N ARG A 420 0.27 -4.04 21.11
CA ARG A 420 1.28 -3.72 22.12
C ARG A 420 2.04 -2.44 21.78
N ASP A 421 2.36 -2.24 20.51
CA ASP A 421 3.32 -1.23 20.07
C ASP A 421 2.69 0.17 19.89
N SER A 422 1.41 0.24 19.52
CA SER A 422 0.74 1.53 19.23
C SER A 422 -0.11 2.09 20.39
N LYS A 423 0.04 1.52 21.59
CA LYS A 423 -0.71 1.89 22.81
C LYS A 423 -2.24 1.82 22.63
N GLY A 424 -2.74 0.88 21.81
CA GLY A 424 -4.17 0.71 21.56
C GLY A 424 -4.76 1.60 20.46
N LYS A 425 -3.98 2.48 19.82
CA LYS A 425 -4.49 3.40 18.78
C LYS A 425 -4.94 2.68 17.52
N ILE A 426 -4.25 1.60 17.13
CA ILE A 426 -4.66 0.79 15.98
C ILE A 426 -6.00 0.14 16.30
N LEU A 427 -6.12 -0.48 17.48
CA LEU A 427 -7.36 -1.11 17.89
C LEU A 427 -8.52 -0.09 17.95
N GLU A 428 -8.31 1.09 18.52
CA GLU A 428 -9.33 2.15 18.57
C GLU A 428 -9.77 2.59 17.16
N THR A 429 -8.81 2.69 16.23
CA THR A 429 -9.07 3.04 14.83
C THR A 429 -9.87 1.94 14.13
N VAL A 430 -9.49 0.68 14.31
CA VAL A 430 -10.20 -0.49 13.77
C VAL A 430 -11.63 -0.56 14.29
N LEU A 431 -11.84 -0.36 15.59
CA LEU A 431 -13.18 -0.33 16.18
C LEU A 431 -14.02 0.83 15.63
N SER A 432 -13.41 2.00 15.40
CA SER A 432 -14.07 3.16 14.78
C SER A 432 -14.43 2.91 13.31
N ILE A 433 -13.61 2.16 12.57
CA ILE A 433 -13.93 1.69 11.21
C ILE A 433 -15.16 0.79 11.25
N ILE A 434 -15.17 -0.22 12.12
CA ILE A 434 -16.29 -1.17 12.21
C ILE A 434 -17.58 -0.47 12.62
N GLU A 435 -17.53 0.44 13.60
CA GLU A 435 -18.67 1.26 14.00
C GLU A 435 -19.24 2.07 12.82
N THR A 436 -18.35 2.74 12.07
CA THR A 436 -18.75 3.55 10.92
C THR A 436 -19.31 2.67 9.79
N MET A 437 -18.72 1.50 9.53
CA MET A 437 -19.23 0.53 8.56
C MET A 437 -20.61 0.01 8.96
N LEU A 438 -20.81 -0.33 10.23
CA LEU A 438 -22.08 -0.83 10.74
C LEU A 438 -23.20 0.22 10.64
N ASN A 439 -22.87 1.49 10.85
CA ASN A 439 -23.81 2.60 10.68
C ASN A 439 -24.13 2.86 9.19
N ASN A 440 -23.15 2.73 8.29
CA ASN A 440 -23.32 3.02 6.88
C ASN A 440 -24.00 1.89 6.09
N GLN A 441 -23.60 0.63 6.34
CA GLN A 441 -24.08 -0.57 5.64
C GLN A 441 -24.20 -1.74 6.64
N PRO A 442 -25.24 -1.76 7.49
CA PRO A 442 -25.35 -2.74 8.57
C PRO A 442 -25.38 -4.18 8.07
N HIS A 443 -26.15 -4.46 7.01
CA HIS A 443 -26.28 -5.83 6.49
C HIS A 443 -24.97 -6.38 5.92
N LEU A 444 -24.16 -5.55 5.24
CA LEU A 444 -22.87 -5.97 4.70
C LEU A 444 -21.82 -6.10 5.80
N THR A 445 -21.85 -5.21 6.79
CA THR A 445 -20.96 -5.29 7.95
C THR A 445 -21.23 -6.55 8.77
N ILE A 446 -22.51 -6.91 8.95
CA ILE A 446 -22.87 -8.18 9.57
C ILE A 446 -22.30 -9.34 8.75
N LYS A 447 -22.64 -9.41 7.46
CA LYS A 447 -22.22 -10.51 6.57
C LYS A 447 -20.69 -10.72 6.51
N TYR A 448 -19.91 -9.64 6.42
CA TYR A 448 -18.48 -9.71 6.15
C TYR A 448 -17.57 -9.51 7.35
N ILE A 449 -18.05 -8.94 8.45
CA ILE A 449 -17.26 -8.73 9.68
C ILE A 449 -17.83 -9.54 10.84
N ILE A 450 -19.11 -9.31 11.18
CA ILE A 450 -19.68 -9.89 12.40
C ILE A 450 -19.92 -11.40 12.25
N ASP A 451 -20.54 -11.86 11.17
CA ASP A 451 -20.84 -13.28 10.95
C ASP A 451 -19.55 -14.13 10.94
N PRO A 452 -18.44 -13.74 10.27
CA PRO A 452 -17.16 -14.45 10.39
C PRO A 452 -16.63 -14.54 11.82
N ILE A 453 -16.74 -13.45 12.61
CA ILE A 453 -16.33 -13.44 14.02
C ILE A 453 -17.23 -14.37 14.85
N LEU A 454 -18.53 -14.44 14.57
CA LEU A 454 -19.48 -15.30 15.29
C LEU A 454 -19.46 -16.76 14.80
N ASN A 455 -18.89 -17.04 13.63
CA ASN A 455 -18.97 -18.33 12.97
C ASN A 455 -18.48 -19.53 13.81
N PRO A 456 -17.41 -19.41 14.63
CA PRO A 456 -17.03 -20.49 15.55
C PRO A 456 -18.16 -20.88 16.51
N PHE A 457 -18.90 -19.93 17.06
CA PHE A 457 -20.04 -20.25 17.93
C PHE A 457 -21.21 -20.86 17.17
N LEU A 458 -21.52 -20.35 15.98
CA LEU A 458 -22.63 -20.83 15.15
C LEU A 458 -22.36 -22.25 14.64
N SER A 459 -21.13 -22.55 14.24
CA SER A 459 -20.70 -23.90 13.81
C SER A 459 -20.81 -24.89 14.97
N PHE A 460 -20.45 -24.47 16.18
CA PHE A 460 -20.58 -25.32 17.38
C PHE A 460 -22.04 -25.66 17.67
N GLN A 461 -22.94 -24.67 17.60
CA GLN A 461 -24.38 -24.86 17.77
C GLN A 461 -24.99 -25.83 16.75
N GLN A 462 -24.56 -25.75 15.49
CA GLN A 462 -25.06 -26.64 14.46
C GLN A 462 -24.64 -28.08 14.73
N HIS A 463 -23.39 -28.30 15.15
CA HIS A 463 -22.92 -29.65 15.45
C HIS A 463 -23.58 -30.26 16.70
N THR A 464 -23.83 -29.48 17.76
CA THR A 464 -24.56 -29.97 18.95
C THR A 464 -26.02 -30.35 18.65
N ASN A 465 -26.65 -29.68 17.67
CA ASN A 465 -27.99 -30.05 17.20
C ASN A 465 -28.00 -31.32 16.32
N ILE A 466 -26.92 -31.59 15.59
CA ILE A 466 -26.80 -32.80 14.75
C ILE A 466 -26.50 -34.03 15.61
N THR A 467 -25.59 -33.94 16.59
CA THR A 467 -25.28 -35.08 17.47
C THR A 467 -26.47 -35.49 18.35
N THR A 468 -27.34 -34.55 18.71
CA THR A 468 -28.60 -34.85 19.43
C THR A 468 -29.68 -35.46 18.54
N THR A 469 -29.66 -35.22 17.22
CA THR A 469 -30.64 -35.81 16.28
C THR A 469 -30.19 -37.15 15.70
N SER A 470 -28.89 -37.36 15.49
CA SER A 470 -28.36 -38.61 14.92
C SER A 470 -28.45 -39.80 15.87
N ASN A 471 -28.53 -39.60 17.19
CA ASN A 471 -28.70 -40.69 18.14
C ASN A 471 -30.14 -41.20 18.28
N ASN A 472 -31.12 -40.58 17.59
CA ASN A 472 -32.53 -40.97 17.68
C ASN A 472 -33.09 -41.69 16.45
N ASN A 473 -32.29 -41.95 15.41
CA ASN A 473 -32.78 -42.55 14.17
C ASN A 473 -32.42 -44.04 13.97
N ASN A 474 -31.93 -44.73 14.98
CA ASN A 474 -31.61 -46.16 14.86
C ASN A 474 -32.80 -47.10 15.13
N ASN A 475 -34.02 -46.63 14.95
CA ASN A 475 -35.22 -47.41 15.26
C ASN A 475 -36.25 -47.38 14.13
N ASN A 476 -35.84 -47.67 12.89
CA ASN A 476 -36.83 -48.03 11.86
C ASN A 476 -36.24 -48.73 10.63
N ASN A 477 -35.69 -49.95 10.76
CA ASN A 477 -35.77 -50.92 9.67
C ASN A 477 -35.44 -52.35 10.16
N ASN A 478 -36.41 -53.03 10.76
CA ASN A 478 -36.35 -54.49 10.81
C ASN A 478 -37.73 -55.06 10.49
N ASN A 479 -38.09 -54.90 9.22
CA ASN A 479 -39.17 -55.66 8.62
C ASN A 479 -38.58 -56.97 8.08
N ASN A 480 -38.87 -58.06 8.81
CA ASN A 480 -39.20 -59.37 8.26
C ASN A 480 -38.16 -60.05 7.36
N ASN A 481 -37.33 -60.92 7.94
CA ASN A 481 -37.30 -62.29 7.43
C ASN A 481 -36.97 -63.30 8.53
N ASN A 482 -37.87 -64.25 8.63
CA ASN A 482 -37.89 -65.35 9.56
C ASN A 482 -36.86 -66.42 9.16
N ASN A 483 -36.37 -67.12 10.17
CA ASN A 483 -35.90 -68.50 10.13
C ASN A 483 -34.44 -68.79 9.69
N ASN A 484 -33.56 -68.77 10.70
CA ASN A 484 -32.79 -69.94 11.15
C ASN A 484 -32.18 -70.85 10.05
N ASN A 485 -30.86 -70.70 9.80
CA ASN A 485 -29.98 -71.86 9.92
C ASN A 485 -28.50 -71.46 10.09
N ASN A 486 -27.99 -71.87 11.23
CA ASN A 486 -26.60 -72.09 11.62
C ASN A 486 -25.68 -72.61 10.49
N ASN A 487 -24.60 -71.91 10.15
CA ASN A 487 -23.30 -72.57 9.96
C ASN A 487 -22.10 -71.59 10.04
N ASN A 488 -21.37 -71.74 11.14
CA ASN A 488 -19.93 -71.57 11.31
C ASN A 488 -19.08 -71.61 10.01
N ASN A 489 -18.35 -70.53 9.69
CA ASN A 489 -17.00 -70.69 9.14
C ASN A 489 -16.10 -69.48 9.43
N ASN A 490 -15.18 -69.74 10.36
CA ASN A 490 -13.91 -69.08 10.59
C ASN A 490 -13.16 -68.74 9.29
N ASN A 491 -12.86 -67.46 9.03
CA ASN A 491 -11.69 -67.13 8.22
C ASN A 491 -11.04 -65.82 8.68
N ASN A 492 -10.08 -66.01 9.59
CA ASN A 492 -8.91 -65.18 9.82
C ASN A 492 -8.34 -64.58 8.53
N ASN A 493 -8.45 -63.27 8.32
CA ASN A 493 -7.56 -62.57 7.40
C ASN A 493 -6.97 -61.33 8.08
N ASN A 494 -5.86 -61.62 8.76
CA ASN A 494 -4.78 -60.72 9.12
C ASN A 494 -4.42 -59.78 7.96
N ASN A 495 -4.71 -58.49 8.10
CA ASN A 495 -4.04 -57.48 7.29
C ASN A 495 -3.60 -56.33 8.21
N ASN A 496 -2.41 -56.51 8.78
CA ASN A 496 -1.59 -55.42 9.31
C ASN A 496 -1.45 -54.35 8.22
N ASN A 497 -2.08 -53.20 8.42
CA ASN A 497 -1.57 -51.94 7.90
C ASN A 497 -1.59 -50.97 9.05
N ASP A 498 -0.37 -50.60 9.45
CA ASP A 498 -0.05 -49.79 10.61
C ASP A 498 -0.81 -48.46 10.64
N ASP A 499 -1.30 -48.18 11.83
CA ASP A 499 -1.91 -46.95 12.32
C ASP A 499 -1.01 -45.73 12.09
N GLU A 500 -1.49 -44.72 11.35
CA GLU A 500 -1.16 -43.32 11.64
C GLU A 500 -2.17 -42.28 11.09
N THR A 501 -3.47 -42.61 11.00
CA THR A 501 -4.49 -41.65 10.48
C THR A 501 -5.80 -41.49 11.26
N THR A 502 -5.95 -42.06 12.45
CA THR A 502 -7.27 -42.13 13.12
C THR A 502 -7.58 -41.12 14.24
N SER A 503 -6.86 -39.98 14.35
CA SER A 503 -7.13 -38.99 15.42
C SER A 503 -7.48 -37.56 14.98
N LYS A 504 -7.69 -37.29 13.68
CA LYS A 504 -8.09 -35.95 13.18
C LYS A 504 -9.58 -35.76 12.91
N ASP A 505 -10.40 -36.81 12.93
CA ASP A 505 -11.76 -36.74 12.36
C ASP A 505 -12.85 -36.11 13.24
N ASN A 506 -12.55 -35.71 14.49
CA ASN A 506 -13.59 -35.17 15.40
C ASN A 506 -13.35 -33.71 15.86
N ILE A 507 -12.36 -32.99 15.33
CA ILE A 507 -12.17 -31.58 15.71
C ILE A 507 -13.16 -30.72 14.91
N ILE A 508 -14.29 -30.40 15.54
CA ILE A 508 -15.35 -29.54 14.95
C ILE A 508 -14.83 -28.12 14.78
N ILE A 509 -14.10 -27.60 15.78
CA ILE A 509 -13.58 -26.22 15.83
C ILE A 509 -12.29 -26.26 16.63
N LYS A 510 -11.26 -25.54 16.17
CA LYS A 510 -10.02 -25.41 16.92
C LYS A 510 -10.24 -24.44 18.08
N GLU A 511 -9.67 -24.75 19.24
CA GLU A 511 -9.74 -23.89 20.42
C GLU A 511 -9.24 -22.47 20.13
N VAL A 512 -8.22 -22.33 19.28
CA VAL A 512 -7.67 -21.04 18.85
C VAL A 512 -8.70 -20.15 18.13
N ASP A 513 -9.56 -20.73 17.28
CA ASP A 513 -10.58 -19.98 16.54
C ASP A 513 -11.68 -19.47 17.48
N LEU A 514 -12.06 -20.30 18.46
CA LEU A 514 -13.00 -19.93 19.52
C LEU A 514 -12.42 -18.83 20.43
N PHE A 515 -11.13 -18.94 20.77
CA PHE A 515 -10.43 -17.93 21.55
C PHE A 515 -10.45 -16.56 20.87
N PHE A 516 -10.06 -16.50 19.59
CA PHE A 516 -10.07 -15.25 18.82
C PHE A 516 -11.49 -14.67 18.68
N SER A 517 -12.48 -15.52 18.43
CA SER A 517 -13.89 -15.10 18.39
C SER A 517 -14.33 -14.42 19.70
N ILE A 518 -14.01 -15.00 20.86
CA ILE A 518 -14.34 -14.39 22.17
C ILE A 518 -13.60 -13.07 22.37
N GLU A 519 -12.31 -13.04 22.06
CA GLU A 519 -11.48 -11.84 22.21
C GLU A 519 -12.02 -10.69 21.33
N ASP A 520 -12.41 -10.99 20.10
CA ASP A 520 -12.95 -10.03 19.15
C ASP A 520 -14.34 -9.54 19.52
N ILE A 521 -15.24 -10.42 19.95
CA ILE A 521 -16.56 -10.01 20.49
C ILE A 521 -16.36 -9.10 21.70
N HIS A 522 -15.39 -9.41 22.56
CA HIS A 522 -15.09 -8.60 23.73
C HIS A 522 -14.54 -7.21 23.34
N LYS A 523 -13.63 -7.13 22.37
CA LYS A 523 -13.15 -5.85 21.81
C LYS A 523 -14.30 -5.06 21.20
N LEU A 524 -15.13 -5.69 20.39
CA LEU A 524 -16.27 -5.05 19.73
C LEU A 524 -17.29 -4.52 20.74
N ILE A 525 -17.66 -5.29 21.75
CA ILE A 525 -18.68 -4.86 22.72
C ILE A 525 -18.23 -3.67 23.55
N SER A 526 -16.92 -3.50 23.77
CA SER A 526 -16.38 -2.32 24.46
C SER A 526 -16.72 -1.00 23.74
N LYS A 527 -16.77 -1.01 22.39
CA LYS A 527 -17.10 0.15 21.56
C LYS A 527 -18.58 0.18 21.14
N LEU A 528 -19.14 -0.99 20.83
CA LEU A 528 -20.47 -1.16 20.22
C LEU A 528 -21.55 -1.59 21.23
N SER A 529 -21.33 -1.45 22.53
CA SER A 529 -22.25 -1.88 23.59
C SER A 529 -23.67 -1.34 23.48
N LEU A 530 -23.88 -0.18 22.85
CA LEU A 530 -25.19 0.44 22.65
C LEU A 530 -25.79 0.16 21.26
N ASN A 531 -25.04 -0.46 20.36
CA ASN A 531 -25.48 -0.71 19.00
C ASN A 531 -26.40 -1.94 18.95
N GLN A 532 -27.71 -1.72 18.84
CA GLN A 532 -28.71 -2.80 18.85
C GLN A 532 -28.57 -3.76 17.65
N ILE A 533 -28.09 -3.29 16.50
CA ILE A 533 -27.87 -4.14 15.32
C ILE A 533 -26.80 -5.20 15.62
N PHE A 534 -25.71 -4.77 16.26
CA PHE A 534 -24.65 -5.66 16.73
C PHE A 534 -25.17 -6.61 17.82
N LEU A 535 -25.87 -6.10 18.83
CA LEU A 535 -26.40 -6.94 19.92
C LEU A 535 -27.39 -7.99 19.41
N ASN A 536 -28.26 -7.65 18.46
CA ASN A 536 -29.18 -8.61 17.83
C ASN A 536 -28.42 -9.72 17.10
N SER A 537 -27.27 -9.41 16.52
CA SER A 537 -26.40 -10.41 15.87
C SER A 537 -25.74 -11.33 16.90
N ILE A 538 -25.20 -10.77 18.00
CA ILE A 538 -24.65 -11.56 19.12
C ILE A 538 -25.71 -12.44 19.77
N SER A 539 -26.97 -12.01 19.81
CA SER A 539 -28.06 -12.74 20.45
C SER A 539 -28.18 -14.19 19.97
N LYS A 540 -27.74 -14.50 18.74
CA LYS A 540 -27.72 -15.86 18.17
C LYS A 540 -26.80 -16.81 18.95
N ILE A 541 -25.71 -16.30 19.51
CA ILE A 541 -24.65 -17.10 20.17
C ILE A 541 -24.73 -17.08 21.70
N ILE A 542 -25.60 -16.23 22.30
CA ILE A 542 -25.72 -16.06 23.75
C ILE A 542 -25.95 -17.39 24.51
N PRO A 543 -26.80 -18.33 24.04
CA PRO A 543 -26.95 -19.62 24.71
C PRO A 543 -25.64 -20.40 24.83
N THR A 544 -24.86 -20.44 23.75
CA THR A 544 -23.57 -21.14 23.72
C THR A 544 -22.53 -20.41 24.56
N LEU A 545 -22.49 -19.09 24.49
CA LEU A 545 -21.58 -18.28 25.29
C LEU A 545 -21.88 -18.40 26.80
N PHE A 546 -23.16 -18.49 27.17
CA PHE A 546 -23.57 -18.72 28.55
C PHE A 546 -23.16 -20.11 29.05
N GLN A 547 -23.38 -21.16 28.24
CA GLN A 547 -22.91 -22.51 28.58
C GLN A 547 -21.38 -22.56 28.73
N LEU A 548 -20.66 -21.92 27.80
CA LEU A 548 -19.21 -21.78 27.88
C LEU A 548 -18.81 -21.06 29.17
N TYR A 549 -19.43 -19.91 29.48
CA TYR A 549 -19.18 -19.18 30.71
C TYR A 549 -19.39 -20.07 31.95
N CYS A 550 -20.50 -20.81 32.03
CA CYS A 550 -20.74 -21.74 33.13
C CYS A 550 -19.63 -22.79 33.24
N PHE A 551 -19.11 -23.28 32.11
CA PHE A 551 -18.00 -24.23 32.07
C PHE A 551 -16.68 -23.61 32.55
N VAL A 552 -16.24 -22.50 31.95
CA VAL A 552 -14.98 -21.83 32.36
C VAL A 552 -15.07 -21.14 33.72
N SER A 553 -16.26 -20.85 34.26
CA SER A 553 -16.43 -20.23 35.58
C SER A 553 -15.86 -21.08 36.72
N LYS A 554 -15.78 -22.40 36.51
CA LYS A 554 -15.20 -23.40 37.41
C LYS A 554 -13.68 -23.55 37.25
N SER A 555 -13.08 -22.82 36.32
CA SER A 555 -11.64 -22.85 36.00
C SER A 555 -10.96 -21.50 36.28
N ILE A 556 -9.62 -21.46 36.17
CA ILE A 556 -8.78 -20.25 36.30
C ILE A 556 -8.61 -19.53 34.94
N SER A 557 -9.40 -19.90 33.91
CA SER A 557 -9.24 -19.34 32.56
C SER A 557 -9.51 -17.83 32.50
N SER A 558 -8.64 -17.09 31.81
CA SER A 558 -8.83 -15.65 31.53
C SER A 558 -10.09 -15.37 30.70
N LEU A 559 -10.55 -16.35 29.91
CA LEU A 559 -11.80 -16.27 29.14
C LEU A 559 -13.03 -16.06 30.02
N LYS A 560 -12.96 -16.44 31.30
CA LYS A 560 -14.04 -16.19 32.28
C LYS A 560 -14.39 -14.71 32.36
N ILE A 561 -13.38 -13.83 32.35
CA ILE A 561 -13.56 -12.38 32.44
C ILE A 561 -14.23 -11.87 31.17
N SER A 562 -13.68 -12.21 30.00
CA SER A 562 -14.22 -11.78 28.71
C SER A 562 -15.66 -12.28 28.49
N CYS A 563 -15.96 -13.54 28.80
CA CYS A 563 -17.33 -14.07 28.70
C CYS A 563 -18.29 -13.34 29.65
N LYS A 564 -17.87 -13.07 30.90
CA LYS A 564 -18.67 -12.31 31.86
C LYS A 564 -18.97 -10.89 31.37
N GLU A 565 -17.96 -10.19 30.86
CA GLU A 565 -18.08 -8.81 30.37
C GLU A 565 -18.96 -8.73 29.12
N ILE A 566 -18.86 -9.70 28.21
CA ILE A 566 -19.73 -9.80 27.05
C ILE A 566 -21.18 -10.02 27.49
N LEU A 567 -21.44 -11.03 28.33
CA LEU A 567 -22.80 -11.36 28.80
C LEU A 567 -23.40 -10.20 29.60
N SER A 568 -22.63 -9.60 30.51
CA SER A 568 -23.05 -8.45 31.31
C SER A 568 -23.43 -7.27 30.42
N SER A 569 -22.58 -6.92 29.45
CA SER A 569 -22.86 -5.84 28.51
C SER A 569 -24.09 -6.15 27.65
N PHE A 570 -24.22 -7.37 27.14
CA PHE A 570 -25.39 -7.79 26.38
C PHE A 570 -26.68 -7.66 27.19
N PHE A 571 -26.76 -8.24 28.40
CA PHE A 571 -27.97 -8.18 29.21
C PHE A 571 -28.26 -6.78 29.77
N LYS A 572 -27.24 -5.92 29.88
CA LYS A 572 -27.42 -4.53 30.30
C LYS A 572 -28.04 -3.67 29.21
N PHE A 573 -27.64 -3.86 27.95
CA PHE A 573 -27.95 -2.92 26.87
C PHE A 573 -28.84 -3.50 25.76
N SER A 574 -29.02 -4.82 25.66
CA SER A 574 -29.88 -5.44 24.65
C SER A 574 -31.35 -5.25 24.99
N ASN A 575 -32.13 -4.82 24.01
CA ASN A 575 -33.59 -4.71 24.11
C ASN A 575 -34.26 -6.06 24.39
N ASP A 576 -33.70 -7.16 23.88
CA ASP A 576 -34.23 -8.52 24.03
C ASP A 576 -33.61 -9.29 25.20
N SER A 577 -32.88 -8.60 26.08
CA SER A 577 -32.19 -9.19 27.25
C SER A 577 -33.10 -10.08 28.10
N VAL A 578 -34.30 -9.62 28.42
CA VAL A 578 -35.29 -10.36 29.22
C VAL A 578 -35.77 -11.62 28.51
N LEU A 579 -36.05 -11.50 27.21
CA LEU A 579 -36.52 -12.62 26.39
C LEU A 579 -35.43 -13.69 26.28
N GLN A 580 -34.18 -13.27 26.04
CA GLN A 580 -33.06 -14.19 25.99
C GLN A 580 -32.81 -14.86 27.33
N LEU A 581 -32.89 -14.12 28.43
CA LEU A 581 -32.74 -14.69 29.76
C LEU A 581 -33.84 -15.71 30.08
N LYS A 582 -35.09 -15.42 29.71
CA LYS A 582 -36.21 -16.36 29.78
C LYS A 582 -35.86 -17.64 29.01
N ASN A 583 -35.37 -17.51 27.78
CA ASN A 583 -34.98 -18.66 26.96
C ASN A 583 -33.89 -19.49 27.64
N LEU A 584 -32.86 -18.87 28.23
CA LEU A 584 -31.78 -19.57 28.94
C LEU A 584 -32.27 -20.34 30.17
N ILE A 585 -33.14 -19.73 30.98
CA ILE A 585 -33.65 -20.35 32.21
C ILE A 585 -34.60 -21.51 31.89
N PHE A 586 -35.53 -21.32 30.95
CA PHE A 586 -36.56 -22.30 30.66
C PHE A 586 -36.11 -23.44 29.72
N THR A 587 -35.15 -23.22 28.80
CA THR A 587 -34.57 -24.34 28.03
C THR A 587 -33.81 -25.30 28.94
N ASN A 588 -33.08 -24.79 29.93
CA ASN A 588 -32.43 -25.64 30.94
C ASN A 588 -33.45 -26.47 31.74
N LYS A 589 -34.66 -25.93 31.96
CA LYS A 589 -35.73 -26.67 32.64
C LYS A 589 -36.33 -27.76 31.76
N LYS A 590 -36.56 -27.50 30.46
CA LYS A 590 -36.99 -28.52 29.50
C LYS A 590 -35.97 -29.65 29.36
N ASN A 591 -34.67 -29.34 29.32
CA ASN A 591 -33.65 -30.39 29.24
C ASN A 591 -33.62 -31.25 30.52
N LYS A 592 -33.75 -30.64 31.70
CA LYS A 592 -33.88 -31.40 32.95
C LYS A 592 -35.17 -32.21 33.03
N GLU A 593 -36.29 -31.68 32.53
CA GLU A 593 -37.56 -32.41 32.45
C GLU A 593 -37.48 -33.56 31.43
N LEU A 594 -36.75 -33.40 30.32
CA LEU A 594 -36.53 -34.45 29.33
C LEU A 594 -35.57 -35.53 29.83
N ASP A 595 -34.49 -35.17 30.53
CA ASP A 595 -33.59 -36.16 31.18
C ASP A 595 -34.32 -36.93 32.28
N ASN A 596 -35.20 -36.25 33.02
CA ASN A 596 -36.10 -36.90 33.97
C ASN A 596 -37.15 -37.76 33.26
N GLN A 597 -37.67 -37.35 32.10
CA GLN A 597 -38.60 -38.15 31.30
C GLN A 597 -37.94 -39.33 30.60
N ILE A 598 -36.67 -39.29 30.23
CA ILE A 598 -35.96 -40.48 29.72
C ILE A 598 -35.65 -41.44 30.87
N SER A 599 -35.30 -40.90 32.04
CA SER A 599 -35.14 -41.71 33.26
C SER A 599 -36.47 -42.29 33.77
N THR A 600 -37.61 -41.66 33.47
CA THR A 600 -38.95 -42.14 33.90
C THR A 600 -39.77 -42.81 32.80
N ASN A 601 -39.50 -42.63 31.50
CA ASN A 601 -40.20 -43.34 30.43
C ASN A 601 -39.73 -44.78 30.26
N ASN A 602 -38.61 -45.17 30.88
CA ASN A 602 -38.33 -46.59 31.10
C ASN A 602 -39.18 -47.19 32.23
N ASN A 603 -39.91 -46.38 33.00
CA ASN A 603 -40.79 -46.82 34.08
C ASN A 603 -42.01 -45.91 34.19
N ASN A 604 -42.94 -45.96 33.22
CA ASN A 604 -44.39 -45.82 33.46
C ASN A 604 -45.17 -45.73 32.14
N ASN A 605 -45.39 -46.90 31.52
CA ASN A 605 -46.59 -47.15 30.74
C ASN A 605 -47.77 -47.29 31.71
N ASN A 606 -48.57 -46.24 31.90
CA ASN A 606 -50.04 -46.30 32.01
C ASN A 606 -50.66 -45.06 32.65
N ASN A 607 -51.70 -44.57 31.97
CA ASN A 607 -52.86 -43.83 32.48
C ASN A 607 -52.68 -42.39 32.99
N ASN A 608 -53.63 -41.49 32.84
CA ASN A 608 -54.66 -41.22 31.83
C ASN A 608 -55.23 -39.85 32.23
N ASN A 609 -55.49 -39.01 31.23
CA ASN A 609 -56.53 -37.98 31.16
C ASN A 609 -56.78 -36.89 32.23
N ASN A 610 -56.88 -35.68 31.65
CA ASN A 610 -57.80 -34.57 31.98
C ASN A 610 -57.59 -33.76 33.27
N ASN A 611 -57.09 -32.53 33.11
CA ASN A 611 -57.95 -31.37 33.37
C ASN A 611 -57.47 -30.11 32.64
N ASN A 612 -58.38 -29.50 31.88
CA ASN A 612 -58.15 -28.37 30.99
C ASN A 612 -58.99 -27.16 31.46
N ASN A 613 -58.50 -25.98 31.12
CA ASN A 613 -59.15 -24.66 31.17
C ASN A 613 -59.42 -23.99 32.52
N ASN A 614 -58.59 -22.98 32.83
CA ASN A 614 -59.13 -21.67 33.14
C ASN A 614 -58.14 -20.57 32.69
N ASN A 615 -58.50 -19.85 31.62
CA ASN A 615 -57.68 -18.83 30.97
C ASN A 615 -58.48 -17.52 30.83
N ASN A 616 -57.76 -16.41 30.78
CA ASN A 616 -58.19 -15.01 30.59
C ASN A 616 -58.76 -14.26 31.81
N ASN A 617 -57.88 -13.46 32.44
CA ASN A 617 -58.09 -12.01 32.67
C ASN A 617 -56.89 -11.43 33.44
N ASN A 618 -55.79 -11.09 32.76
CA ASN A 618 -54.74 -10.27 33.38
C ASN A 618 -53.79 -9.62 32.35
N ILE A 619 -54.29 -8.71 31.51
CA ILE A 619 -53.45 -8.01 30.52
C ILE A 619 -53.01 -6.61 30.99
N ASN A 620 -53.70 -5.96 31.92
CA ASN A 620 -53.33 -4.59 32.33
C ASN A 620 -52.34 -4.50 33.51
N ASN A 621 -52.09 -5.58 34.25
CA ASN A 621 -51.05 -5.59 35.30
C ASN A 621 -49.66 -5.95 34.79
N ASN A 622 -49.52 -6.34 33.51
CA ASN A 622 -48.25 -6.85 33.00
C ASN A 622 -47.21 -5.74 32.74
N SER A 623 -47.59 -4.51 32.40
CA SER A 623 -46.62 -3.46 32.09
C SER A 623 -45.75 -3.07 33.31
N ASP A 624 -46.37 -2.77 34.44
CA ASP A 624 -45.64 -2.41 35.67
C ASP A 624 -44.94 -3.61 36.31
N LYS A 625 -45.52 -4.81 36.15
CA LYS A 625 -44.91 -6.06 36.60
C LYS A 625 -43.67 -6.40 35.77
N ILE A 626 -43.70 -6.20 34.46
CA ILE A 626 -42.54 -6.40 33.57
C ILE A 626 -41.41 -5.44 33.95
N ASN A 627 -41.68 -4.17 34.23
CA ASN A 627 -40.64 -3.22 34.62
C ASN A 627 -40.05 -3.53 36.02
N LYS A 628 -40.88 -3.95 36.98
CA LYS A 628 -40.38 -4.40 38.30
C LYS A 628 -39.61 -5.71 38.21
N GLU A 629 -40.10 -6.67 37.44
CA GLU A 629 -39.41 -7.95 37.16
C GLU A 629 -38.08 -7.70 36.44
N GLN A 630 -38.01 -6.77 35.48
CA GLN A 630 -36.75 -6.35 34.86
C GLN A 630 -35.73 -5.88 35.91
N HIS A 631 -36.15 -5.06 36.87
CA HIS A 631 -35.25 -4.54 37.89
C HIS A 631 -34.82 -5.62 38.90
N GLN A 632 -35.75 -6.48 39.30
CA GLN A 632 -35.52 -7.55 40.28
C GLN A 632 -34.65 -8.67 39.71
N ILE A 633 -34.84 -9.02 38.43
CA ILE A 633 -34.03 -9.99 37.72
C ILE A 633 -32.62 -9.43 37.45
N LYS A 634 -32.48 -8.13 37.11
CA LYS A 634 -31.17 -7.45 37.04
C LYS A 634 -30.43 -7.50 38.38
N GLN A 635 -31.14 -7.32 39.50
CA GLN A 635 -30.55 -7.45 40.84
C GLN A 635 -30.13 -8.88 41.16
N GLN A 636 -30.93 -9.89 40.82
CA GLN A 636 -30.56 -11.30 41.01
C GLN A 636 -29.34 -11.68 40.17
N LEU A 637 -29.22 -11.17 38.94
CA LEU A 637 -28.01 -11.35 38.12
C LEU A 637 -26.79 -10.65 38.72
N ASN A 638 -26.91 -9.41 39.21
CA ASN A 638 -25.80 -8.76 39.94
C ASN A 638 -25.41 -9.49 41.23
N HIS A 639 -26.30 -10.29 41.80
CA HIS A 639 -25.99 -11.10 42.96
C HIS A 639 -25.38 -12.46 42.58
N HIS A 640 -25.73 -12.98 41.40
CA HIS A 640 -25.20 -14.24 40.90
C HIS A 640 -23.85 -14.09 40.17
N PHE A 641 -23.58 -12.91 39.61
CA PHE A 641 -22.31 -12.47 39.01
C PHE A 641 -21.34 -11.93 40.06
#